data_AF-A0A349MPI7-F1
#
_entry.id   AF-A0A349MPI7-F1
#
_cell.length_a   1.000
_cell.length_b   1.000
_cell.length_c   1.000
_cell.angle_alpha   90.00
_cell.angle_beta   90.00
_cell.angle_gamma   90.00
#
_symmetry.space_group_name_H-M   'P 1'
#
loop_
_entity.id
_entity.type
_entity.pdbx_description
1 polymer ?
#
loop_
_entity_poly.entity_id
_entity_poly.type
_entity_poly.pdbx_seq_one_letter_code
_entity_poly.pdbx_strand_id
1 'polypeptide(L)'
;MRQYLLTISSLLFGFNSFGQSLVINEVLADNSTTILDEDSEYHDWIEIYNTSGTAVSLGNIWLSDDEQNIQKWSFPNIHIEPFGYMTVFASSKDRTEGELHANFKIEEEGEALFLSNENGTIIDQILTEEVAKNRSFGRLPDGGNWFALEQTSWASSNDINDAILCSHPPGFYQANISIDLFSVMEDDLYYTLDGSIPTESSMPYKASIVLTNPDEKENIISEIPTVPEQNRYNYPDWHAPEEKIDKANVLRFRSFRNGLPVSAIKTRTFFIDHQIDSKYTLPIVSLVTDPDHLFGEEHGIYVPGLLFDAEDADWTTNYLQKGEEWEREIHFEYFDLDGTIEVAQDAGVRIHGSKSRAAPQKSLRLYARSDYGKRGFNYPFLPQKPHETFKRLLLYSPMCDLGESMLKDVIAGDIVSGLDFESQSSREAVVFINGEYWGIHIIRERVDKYFISANGGVDSDSIDFFSAQTWTDPIEGTNIEYFELLDFIEANNLSNGENYNHVKAIININNYLEYVISEMFLANYDWPGNNQKLWKPAESNVPFRWIFFDLSYAFNGSDFNMFEHCTEDESTTWPNFAGSTLLFRKLLENAEFRQDFEDKFTHLLKTQFDKISILQKANSKKQIFDPEIPRHIQRWGFPSSYSNWLESVDEDIFRFLEERPCFIQDQLIDFLALESIAFNCEGTFDEREISLGPNPNSGVFSVFNNSSAHLKGSLTLSRITGEPIYHDPHFEVFPTLSKLYDIRNLESKIYILNIQGTDFAKTIKLIVINE
;
A
#
# COMPACT_ATOMS: atom_id res chain seq x y z
N MET A 1 -23.37 9.59 23.66
CA MET A 1 -24.09 9.60 24.97
C MET A 1 -25.11 8.45 25.02
N ARG A 2 -24.70 7.29 25.53
CA ARG A 2 -25.56 6.20 26.05
C ARG A 2 -24.67 5.28 26.89
N GLN A 3 -24.56 5.60 28.18
CA GLN A 3 -23.86 4.79 29.18
C GLN A 3 -24.74 3.60 29.55
N TYR A 4 -24.25 2.38 29.35
CA TYR A 4 -24.82 1.19 29.98
C TYR A 4 -24.12 0.97 31.32
N LEU A 5 -24.79 1.35 32.41
CA LEU A 5 -24.47 0.95 33.77
C LEU A 5 -24.92 -0.50 33.98
N LEU A 6 -23.96 -1.42 34.11
CA LEU A 6 -24.23 -2.81 34.46
C LEU A 6 -24.07 -2.99 35.97
N THR A 7 -25.20 -3.11 36.67
CA THR A 7 -25.29 -3.43 38.09
C THR A 7 -25.08 -4.94 38.28
N ILE A 8 -23.98 -5.33 38.93
CA ILE A 8 -23.69 -6.72 39.30
C ILE A 8 -24.60 -7.10 40.48
N SER A 9 -25.52 -8.04 40.25
CA SER A 9 -26.28 -8.73 41.30
C SER A 9 -25.80 -10.17 41.39
N SER A 10 -25.14 -10.51 42.49
CA SER A 10 -24.58 -11.81 42.80
C SER A 10 -25.67 -12.83 43.14
N LEU A 11 -26.02 -13.67 42.16
CA LEU A 11 -26.71 -14.94 42.39
C LEU A 11 -25.68 -16.08 42.39
N LEU A 12 -25.36 -16.57 43.59
CA LEU A 12 -24.61 -17.82 43.80
C LEU A 12 -25.47 -19.00 43.36
N PHE A 13 -25.35 -19.37 42.08
CA PHE A 13 -25.61 -20.73 41.64
C PHE A 13 -24.30 -21.51 41.72
N GLY A 14 -24.26 -22.53 42.56
CA GLY A 14 -23.18 -23.52 42.56
C GLY A 14 -23.23 -24.30 41.25
N PHE A 15 -22.53 -23.81 40.25
CA PHE A 15 -22.09 -24.63 39.12
C PHE A 15 -21.00 -25.56 39.65
N ASN A 16 -21.26 -26.86 39.68
CA ASN A 16 -20.16 -27.81 39.56
C ASN A 16 -19.62 -27.64 38.14
N SER A 17 -18.59 -26.81 37.99
CA SER A 17 -17.72 -26.86 36.82
C SER A 17 -17.08 -28.24 36.83
N PHE A 18 -17.42 -29.10 35.87
CA PHE A 18 -16.49 -30.16 35.51
C PHE A 18 -15.28 -29.43 34.93
N GLY A 19 -14.23 -29.28 35.74
CA GLY A 19 -12.97 -28.72 35.28
C GLY A 19 -12.51 -29.54 34.09
N GLN A 20 -12.49 -28.92 32.91
CA GLN A 20 -11.91 -29.50 31.72
C GLN A 20 -10.41 -29.68 31.98
N SER A 21 -9.99 -30.94 32.14
CA SER A 21 -8.64 -31.29 32.57
C SER A 21 -7.62 -31.32 31.44
N LEU A 22 -8.07 -31.31 30.18
CA LEU A 22 -7.22 -31.30 28.98
C LEU A 22 -7.55 -30.08 28.14
N VAL A 23 -6.51 -29.37 27.72
CA VAL A 23 -6.61 -28.18 26.88
C VAL A 23 -5.55 -28.24 25.79
N ILE A 24 -5.83 -27.62 24.66
CA ILE A 24 -4.79 -27.24 23.70
C ILE A 24 -4.06 -26.05 24.35
N ASN A 25 -2.74 -26.14 24.48
CA ASN A 25 -1.94 -25.20 25.29
C ASN A 25 -1.05 -24.30 24.44
N GLU A 26 -0.45 -24.84 23.38
CA GLU A 26 0.43 -24.11 22.48
C GLU A 26 0.32 -24.72 21.08
N VAL A 27 0.39 -23.88 20.06
CA VAL A 27 0.29 -24.25 18.65
C VAL A 27 1.30 -23.47 17.84
N LEU A 28 2.02 -24.14 16.96
CA LEU A 28 2.94 -23.51 16.01
C LEU A 28 2.69 -24.06 14.61
N ALA A 29 2.39 -23.16 13.66
CA ALA A 29 1.97 -23.48 12.29
C ALA A 29 3.03 -23.20 11.20
N ASP A 30 4.15 -22.55 11.52
CA ASP A 30 5.26 -22.30 10.58
C ASP A 30 6.60 -22.59 11.29
N ASN A 31 6.94 -23.88 11.38
CA ASN A 31 8.17 -24.35 12.00
C ASN A 31 9.28 -24.47 10.97
N SER A 32 10.41 -23.79 11.20
CA SER A 32 11.59 -23.92 10.36
C SER A 32 12.91 -23.99 11.11
N THR A 33 12.93 -23.61 12.40
CA THR A 33 14.16 -23.62 13.19
C THR A 33 13.96 -24.02 14.65
N THR A 34 12.73 -24.25 15.12
CA THR A 34 12.50 -24.46 16.56
C THR A 34 12.82 -25.89 16.97
N ILE A 35 12.07 -26.86 16.46
CA ILE A 35 12.13 -28.27 16.89
C ILE A 35 12.08 -29.19 15.68
N LEU A 36 13.00 -30.13 15.64
CA LEU A 36 13.03 -31.22 14.67
C LEU A 36 12.26 -32.42 15.23
N ASP A 37 11.56 -33.13 14.37
CA ASP A 37 11.07 -34.47 14.67
C ASP A 37 12.21 -35.52 14.63
N GLU A 38 11.89 -36.77 14.94
CA GLU A 38 12.83 -37.90 14.93
C GLU A 38 13.38 -38.21 13.53
N ASP A 39 12.74 -37.72 12.47
CA ASP A 39 13.19 -37.83 11.07
C ASP A 39 14.09 -36.63 10.66
N SER A 40 14.42 -35.72 11.58
CA SER A 40 15.18 -34.50 11.34
C SER A 40 14.50 -33.51 10.39
N GLU A 41 13.18 -33.41 10.47
CA GLU A 41 12.35 -32.45 9.73
C GLU A 41 11.65 -31.46 10.66
N TYR A 42 11.39 -30.25 10.18
CA TYR A 42 10.55 -29.29 10.88
C TYR A 42 9.09 -29.48 10.46
N HIS A 43 8.22 -29.66 11.45
CA HIS A 43 6.78 -29.75 11.25
C HIS A 43 6.05 -28.85 12.23
N ASP A 44 4.85 -28.44 11.84
CA ASP A 44 3.87 -27.80 12.70
C ASP A 44 3.56 -28.71 13.88
N TRP A 45 3.20 -28.13 15.02
CA TRP A 45 2.93 -28.92 16.20
C TRP A 45 1.90 -28.28 17.11
N ILE A 46 1.27 -29.15 17.90
CA ILE A 46 0.19 -28.84 18.83
C ILE A 46 0.59 -29.46 20.17
N GLU A 47 0.52 -28.67 21.24
CA GLU A 47 0.73 -29.14 22.60
C GLU A 47 -0.59 -29.26 23.35
N ILE A 48 -0.78 -30.40 24.01
CA ILE A 48 -1.89 -30.65 24.93
C ILE A 48 -1.37 -30.61 26.36
N TYR A 49 -2.06 -29.86 27.22
CA TYR A 49 -1.72 -29.71 28.63
C TYR A 49 -2.78 -30.31 29.54
N ASN A 50 -2.32 -31.02 30.58
CA ASN A 50 -3.18 -31.52 31.64
C ASN A 50 -3.26 -30.51 32.79
N THR A 51 -4.36 -29.77 32.89
CA THR A 51 -4.56 -28.73 33.93
C THR A 51 -4.82 -29.30 35.33
N SER A 52 -4.94 -30.63 35.47
CA SER A 52 -5.34 -31.29 36.71
C SER A 52 -4.16 -31.84 37.51
N GLY A 53 -4.38 -31.99 38.83
CA GLY A 53 -3.44 -32.64 39.75
C GLY A 53 -3.42 -34.18 39.67
N THR A 54 -3.99 -34.78 38.62
CA THR A 54 -4.09 -36.23 38.41
C THR A 54 -3.73 -36.60 36.97
N ALA A 55 -3.15 -37.77 36.75
CA ALA A 55 -2.86 -38.24 35.39
C ALA A 55 -4.16 -38.42 34.59
N VAL A 56 -4.16 -37.99 33.32
CA VAL A 56 -5.32 -38.09 32.41
C VAL A 56 -4.94 -38.97 31.21
N SER A 57 -5.80 -39.93 30.88
CA SER A 57 -5.65 -40.77 29.69
C SER A 57 -6.12 -40.03 28.44
N LEU A 58 -5.37 -40.15 27.35
CA LEU A 58 -5.77 -39.71 26.00
C LEU A 58 -6.47 -40.82 25.20
N GLY A 59 -6.69 -41.99 25.80
CA GLY A 59 -7.48 -43.05 25.18
C GLY A 59 -8.89 -42.53 24.89
N ASN A 60 -9.35 -42.72 23.65
CA ASN A 60 -10.62 -42.16 23.18
C ASN A 60 -10.66 -40.62 23.30
N ILE A 61 -9.57 -39.96 22.93
CA ILE A 61 -9.53 -38.53 22.63
C ILE A 61 -9.14 -38.37 21.16
N TRP A 62 -9.64 -37.32 20.51
CA TRP A 62 -9.36 -37.00 19.12
C TRP A 62 -8.86 -35.57 18.97
N LEU A 63 -8.00 -35.37 17.98
CA LEU A 63 -7.55 -34.07 17.49
C LEU A 63 -8.06 -33.88 16.05
N SER A 64 -8.45 -32.65 15.71
CA SER A 64 -8.92 -32.30 14.36
C SER A 64 -8.68 -30.83 14.04
N ASP A 65 -8.48 -30.56 12.77
CA ASP A 65 -8.46 -29.27 12.05
C ASP A 65 -9.77 -29.04 11.24
N ASP A 66 -10.72 -29.99 11.30
CA ASP A 66 -11.95 -29.98 10.49
C ASP A 66 -13.21 -29.95 11.38
N GLU A 67 -13.94 -28.83 11.34
CA GLU A 67 -15.20 -28.65 12.08
C GLU A 67 -16.29 -29.65 11.65
N GLN A 68 -16.25 -30.12 10.40
CA GLN A 68 -17.19 -31.13 9.90
C GLN A 68 -16.81 -32.55 10.33
N ASN A 69 -15.57 -32.73 10.81
CA ASN A 69 -15.02 -34.00 11.27
C ASN A 69 -14.16 -33.83 12.53
N ILE A 70 -14.77 -33.47 13.66
CA ILE A 70 -14.06 -33.26 14.94
C ILE A 70 -13.41 -34.52 15.56
N GLN A 71 -13.57 -35.70 14.94
CA GLN A 71 -12.96 -36.98 15.34
C GLN A 71 -11.97 -37.50 14.27
N LYS A 72 -11.17 -36.61 13.66
CA LYS A 72 -10.30 -36.90 12.51
C LYS A 72 -9.07 -37.76 12.84
N TRP A 73 -8.35 -37.47 13.92
CA TRP A 73 -7.17 -38.22 14.35
C TRP A 73 -7.30 -38.66 15.81
N SER A 74 -7.18 -39.95 16.09
CA SER A 74 -7.33 -40.50 17.44
C SER A 74 -5.99 -40.65 18.15
N PHE A 75 -5.90 -40.21 19.40
CA PHE A 75 -4.72 -40.44 20.23
C PHE A 75 -4.54 -41.93 20.56
N PRO A 76 -3.29 -42.42 20.68
CA PRO A 76 -3.04 -43.72 21.31
C PRO A 76 -3.40 -43.67 22.80
N ASN A 77 -3.60 -44.84 23.41
CA ASN A 77 -3.93 -44.95 24.84
C ASN A 77 -2.69 -44.68 25.73
N ILE A 78 -2.31 -43.41 25.81
CA ILE A 78 -1.22 -42.88 26.63
C ILE A 78 -1.79 -41.96 27.72
N HIS A 79 -0.96 -41.57 28.68
CA HIS A 79 -1.35 -40.70 29.79
C HIS A 79 -0.48 -39.44 29.81
N ILE A 80 -1.11 -38.30 30.08
CA ILE A 80 -0.42 -37.07 30.47
C ILE A 80 -0.41 -37.01 31.99
N GLU A 81 0.78 -36.96 32.59
CA GLU A 81 0.95 -36.82 34.04
C GLU A 81 0.33 -35.52 34.57
N PRO A 82 0.09 -35.38 35.89
CA PRO A 82 -0.40 -34.14 36.47
C PRO A 82 0.44 -32.92 36.05
N PHE A 83 -0.20 -31.87 35.52
CA PHE A 83 0.49 -30.68 35.00
C PHE A 83 1.56 -31.00 33.93
N GLY A 84 1.39 -32.11 33.22
CA GLY A 84 2.25 -32.53 32.12
C GLY A 84 1.76 -32.03 30.77
N TYR A 85 2.64 -32.15 29.77
CA TYR A 85 2.43 -31.70 28.40
C TYR A 85 2.59 -32.88 27.43
N MET A 86 1.96 -32.79 26.26
CA MET A 86 2.08 -33.76 25.17
C MET A 86 2.12 -33.02 23.83
N THR A 87 3.20 -33.19 23.09
CA THR A 87 3.34 -32.61 21.74
C THR A 87 2.88 -33.59 20.68
N VAL A 88 2.16 -33.08 19.68
CA VAL A 88 1.73 -33.79 18.47
C VAL A 88 2.17 -32.99 17.27
N PHE A 89 2.97 -33.58 16.38
CA PHE A 89 3.36 -32.98 15.11
C PHE A 89 2.22 -33.08 14.09
N ALA A 90 1.72 -31.94 13.60
CA ALA A 90 0.77 -31.87 12.50
C ALA A 90 1.54 -31.96 11.17
N SER A 91 1.93 -33.19 10.80
CA SER A 91 2.84 -33.47 9.68
C SER A 91 2.22 -34.29 8.54
N SER A 92 0.97 -34.74 8.70
CA SER A 92 0.32 -35.75 7.86
C SER A 92 0.95 -37.15 7.85
N LYS A 93 1.90 -37.46 8.75
CA LYS A 93 2.55 -38.78 8.82
C LYS A 93 1.69 -39.88 9.47
N ASP A 94 0.66 -39.52 10.23
CA ASP A 94 -0.27 -40.44 10.91
C ASP A 94 0.43 -41.52 11.78
N ARG A 95 1.32 -41.06 12.69
CA ARG A 95 2.17 -41.92 13.54
C ARG A 95 1.70 -41.86 14.98
N THR A 96 1.47 -43.03 15.58
CA THR A 96 0.99 -43.17 16.98
C THR A 96 1.91 -44.02 17.87
N GLU A 97 3.04 -44.47 17.34
CA GLU A 97 4.13 -45.11 18.09
C GLU A 97 5.34 -44.18 18.09
N GLY A 98 5.95 -43.92 19.27
CA GLY A 98 7.06 -42.96 19.39
C GLY A 98 6.56 -41.52 19.46
N GLU A 99 7.17 -40.62 18.68
CA GLU A 99 6.66 -39.27 18.50
C GLU A 99 5.29 -39.31 17.81
N LEU A 100 4.37 -38.48 18.29
CA LEU A 100 3.01 -38.44 17.76
C LEU A 100 2.95 -37.53 16.54
N HIS A 101 2.44 -38.07 15.44
CA HIS A 101 2.18 -37.31 14.23
C HIS A 101 0.71 -37.44 13.83
N ALA A 102 0.01 -36.31 13.77
CA ALA A 102 -1.34 -36.26 13.24
C ALA A 102 -1.35 -36.53 11.72
N ASN A 103 -2.54 -36.85 11.21
CA ASN A 103 -2.78 -37.12 9.79
C ASN A 103 -3.16 -35.85 8.98
N PHE A 104 -2.88 -34.67 9.53
CA PHE A 104 -3.10 -33.36 8.92
C PHE A 104 -1.91 -32.41 9.19
N LYS A 105 -1.95 -31.21 8.60
CA LYS A 105 -1.02 -30.08 8.81
C LYS A 105 -1.80 -28.85 9.25
N ILE A 106 -1.12 -27.83 9.76
CA ILE A 106 -1.79 -26.60 10.20
C ILE A 106 -1.76 -25.55 9.08
N GLU A 107 -2.87 -24.90 8.80
CA GLU A 107 -2.89 -23.73 7.89
C GLU A 107 -2.16 -22.54 8.53
N GLU A 108 -1.17 -22.01 7.82
CA GLU A 108 -0.31 -20.90 8.30
C GLU A 108 -1.09 -19.59 8.53
N GLU A 109 -2.20 -19.38 7.80
CA GLU A 109 -3.09 -18.21 7.95
C GLU A 109 -3.99 -18.31 9.20
N GLY A 110 -4.02 -19.48 9.84
CA GLY A 110 -4.85 -19.79 10.98
C GLY A 110 -6.07 -20.64 10.61
N GLU A 111 -6.43 -21.58 11.49
CA GLU A 111 -7.59 -22.45 11.35
C GLU A 111 -8.12 -22.93 12.69
N ALA A 112 -9.28 -23.58 12.68
CA ALA A 112 -9.90 -24.10 13.89
C ALA A 112 -9.33 -25.49 14.25
N LEU A 113 -8.77 -25.62 15.45
CA LEU A 113 -8.33 -26.88 16.02
C LEU A 113 -9.28 -27.32 17.13
N PHE A 114 -9.55 -28.62 17.18
CA PHE A 114 -10.53 -29.24 18.06
C PHE A 114 -9.91 -30.42 18.80
N LEU A 115 -10.09 -30.44 20.12
CA LEU A 115 -9.86 -31.60 20.97
C LEU A 115 -11.23 -32.16 21.36
N SER A 116 -11.54 -33.42 21.08
CA SER A 116 -12.87 -34.00 21.32
C SER A 116 -12.82 -35.39 21.96
N ASN A 117 -13.94 -35.85 22.51
CA ASN A 117 -14.09 -37.17 23.14
C ASN A 117 -14.92 -38.15 22.28
N GLU A 118 -15.18 -39.36 22.81
CA GLU A 118 -15.78 -40.48 22.05
C GLU A 118 -17.21 -40.26 21.64
N ASN A 119 -17.89 -39.37 22.36
CA ASN A 119 -19.27 -39.00 22.10
C ASN A 119 -19.36 -37.84 21.09
N GLY A 120 -18.25 -37.41 20.50
CA GLY A 120 -18.18 -36.23 19.63
C GLY A 120 -18.43 -34.93 20.39
N THR A 121 -18.13 -34.89 21.70
CA THR A 121 -18.19 -33.65 22.47
C THR A 121 -16.83 -32.96 22.41
N ILE A 122 -16.82 -31.68 22.05
CA ILE A 122 -15.62 -30.84 22.08
C ILE A 122 -15.20 -30.66 23.55
N ILE A 123 -13.96 -31.07 23.83
CA ILE A 123 -13.24 -30.81 25.07
C ILE A 123 -12.73 -29.37 24.99
N ASP A 124 -11.80 -29.09 24.07
CA ASP A 124 -11.25 -27.75 23.84
C ASP A 124 -11.28 -27.39 22.36
N GLN A 125 -11.24 -26.10 22.07
CA GLN A 125 -11.05 -25.62 20.70
C GLN A 125 -10.30 -24.29 20.70
N ILE A 126 -9.62 -24.03 19.58
CA ILE A 126 -9.00 -22.74 19.29
C ILE A 126 -9.14 -22.43 17.81
N LEU A 127 -9.38 -21.16 17.49
CA LEU A 127 -9.11 -20.63 16.15
C LEU A 127 -7.71 -20.01 16.22
N THR A 128 -6.75 -20.59 15.53
CA THR A 128 -5.39 -20.03 15.46
C THR A 128 -5.38 -18.78 14.58
N GLU A 129 -4.39 -17.92 14.80
CA GLU A 129 -4.16 -16.73 13.99
C GLU A 129 -2.78 -16.81 13.34
N GLU A 130 -2.60 -16.14 12.21
CA GLU A 130 -1.28 -15.97 11.59
C GLU A 130 -0.31 -15.28 12.56
N VAL A 131 0.78 -15.97 12.89
CA VAL A 131 1.90 -15.46 13.68
C VAL A 131 3.17 -15.47 12.83
N ALA A 132 4.17 -14.69 13.24
CA ALA A 132 5.47 -14.70 12.58
C ALA A 132 6.09 -16.11 12.62
N LYS A 133 6.92 -16.39 11.62
CA LYS A 133 7.63 -17.66 11.47
C LYS A 133 8.37 -18.03 12.75
N ASN A 134 8.32 -19.30 13.14
CA ASN A 134 8.90 -19.82 14.39
C ASN A 134 8.33 -19.22 15.69
N ARG A 135 7.22 -18.48 15.65
CA ARG A 135 6.46 -18.07 16.83
C ARG A 135 5.23 -18.94 16.98
N SER A 136 4.77 -19.10 18.21
CA SER A 136 3.61 -19.93 18.54
C SER A 136 2.47 -19.07 19.08
N PHE A 137 1.27 -19.62 19.06
CA PHE A 137 0.14 -19.12 19.83
C PHE A 137 0.00 -20.03 21.05
N GLY A 138 -0.08 -19.50 22.26
CA GLY A 138 -0.13 -20.31 23.48
C GLY A 138 -0.86 -19.64 24.64
N ARG A 139 -1.24 -20.45 25.63
CA ARG A 139 -1.98 -20.00 26.82
C ARG A 139 -1.03 -19.47 27.88
N LEU A 140 -1.30 -18.27 28.42
CA LEU A 140 -0.58 -17.68 29.55
C LEU A 140 -1.52 -17.35 30.72
N PRO A 141 -1.20 -17.83 31.94
CA PRO A 141 -0.33 -19.00 32.20
C PRO A 141 -0.90 -20.25 31.52
N ASP A 142 -0.23 -21.40 31.60
CA ASP A 142 -0.72 -22.65 30.98
C ASP A 142 -2.19 -22.94 31.33
N GLY A 143 -3.00 -23.27 30.31
CA GLY A 143 -4.45 -23.44 30.44
C GLY A 143 -5.26 -22.14 30.66
N GLY A 144 -4.61 -20.98 30.65
CA GLY A 144 -5.20 -19.64 30.73
C GLY A 144 -5.71 -19.10 29.39
N ASN A 145 -5.46 -17.81 29.14
CA ASN A 145 -5.90 -17.12 27.91
C ASN A 145 -4.85 -17.23 26.81
N TRP A 146 -5.29 -17.22 25.56
CA TRP A 146 -4.42 -17.31 24.39
C TRP A 146 -3.71 -16.00 24.06
N PHE A 147 -2.43 -16.09 23.70
CA PHE A 147 -1.59 -15.00 23.24
C PHE A 147 -0.58 -15.50 22.21
N ALA A 148 -0.10 -14.60 21.34
CA ALA A 148 1.10 -14.86 20.54
C ALA A 148 2.33 -14.85 21.47
N LEU A 149 3.13 -15.91 21.39
CA LEU A 149 4.34 -16.12 22.18
C LEU A 149 5.58 -15.84 21.35
N GLU A 150 6.60 -15.24 21.98
CA GLU A 150 7.87 -14.95 21.30
C GLU A 150 8.82 -16.14 21.30
N GLN A 151 8.72 -16.98 22.32
CA GLN A 151 9.51 -18.18 22.49
C GLN A 151 8.57 -19.36 22.55
N THR A 152 8.91 -20.41 21.81
CA THR A 152 8.22 -21.69 21.91
C THR A 152 8.60 -22.41 23.21
N SER A 153 7.63 -23.07 23.83
CA SER A 153 7.78 -23.69 25.16
C SER A 153 7.54 -25.20 25.14
N TRP A 154 8.02 -25.88 24.10
CA TRP A 154 7.81 -27.32 23.92
C TRP A 154 8.02 -28.20 25.15
N ALA A 155 6.99 -28.99 25.44
CA ALA A 155 6.95 -29.94 26.54
C ALA A 155 7.27 -29.29 27.91
N SER A 156 7.01 -28.00 28.02
CA SER A 156 7.33 -27.16 29.17
C SER A 156 6.31 -26.04 29.31
N SER A 157 6.43 -25.24 30.37
CA SER A 157 5.46 -24.19 30.63
C SER A 157 5.62 -23.00 29.70
N ASN A 158 4.49 -22.50 29.18
CA ASN A 158 4.44 -21.25 28.42
C ASN A 158 4.86 -20.04 29.26
N ASP A 159 4.86 -20.17 30.58
CA ASP A 159 5.18 -19.12 31.55
C ASP A 159 6.59 -18.52 31.35
N ILE A 160 7.46 -19.11 30.51
CA ILE A 160 8.72 -18.47 30.07
C ILE A 160 8.50 -17.19 29.24
N ASN A 161 7.31 -17.03 28.67
CA ASN A 161 6.85 -15.85 27.96
C ASN A 161 6.04 -14.92 28.88
N ASP A 162 5.66 -13.77 28.33
CA ASP A 162 4.69 -12.86 28.92
C ASP A 162 3.86 -12.16 27.83
N ALA A 163 2.63 -11.81 28.17
CA ALA A 163 1.73 -11.00 27.36
C ALA A 163 1.53 -9.64 28.00
N ILE A 164 1.70 -8.59 27.20
CA ILE A 164 1.63 -7.21 27.67
C ILE A 164 0.46 -6.46 27.03
N LEU A 165 -0.26 -5.69 27.86
CA LEU A 165 -1.47 -4.95 27.48
C LEU A 165 -1.31 -3.46 27.76
N CYS A 166 -2.04 -2.64 27.01
CA CYS A 166 -2.09 -1.18 27.16
C CYS A 166 -3.54 -0.74 27.37
N SER A 167 -3.79 0.17 28.31
CA SER A 167 -5.14 0.62 28.66
C SER A 167 -5.86 1.39 27.55
N HIS A 168 -5.14 1.89 26.55
CA HIS A 168 -5.71 2.68 25.45
C HIS A 168 -5.30 2.13 24.07
N PRO A 169 -6.23 2.09 23.08
CA PRO A 169 -5.91 1.84 21.68
C PRO A 169 -5.06 2.97 21.08
N PRO A 170 -4.21 2.71 20.07
CA PRO A 170 -3.63 3.79 19.26
C PRO A 170 -4.75 4.57 18.54
N GLY A 171 -4.46 5.78 18.07
CA GLY A 171 -5.42 6.62 17.33
C GLY A 171 -5.52 8.05 17.85
N PHE A 172 -6.66 8.68 17.59
CA PHE A 172 -6.90 10.11 17.82
C PHE A 172 -7.52 10.40 19.19
N TYR A 173 -7.02 11.44 19.86
CA TYR A 173 -7.49 11.87 21.16
C TYR A 173 -7.55 13.40 21.26
N GLN A 174 -8.70 13.94 21.64
CA GLN A 174 -8.89 15.39 21.80
C GLN A 174 -8.29 15.99 23.08
N ALA A 175 -7.83 15.14 23.99
CA ALA A 175 -7.31 15.54 25.29
C ALA A 175 -6.17 14.63 25.74
N ASN A 176 -5.37 15.11 26.69
CA ASN A 176 -4.31 14.34 27.31
C ASN A 176 -4.87 13.03 27.90
N ILE A 177 -4.11 11.94 27.77
CA ILE A 177 -4.48 10.61 28.25
C ILE A 177 -3.44 10.09 29.24
N SER A 178 -3.87 9.16 30.09
CA SER A 178 -3.03 8.48 31.07
C SER A 178 -3.00 7.00 30.73
N ILE A 179 -1.86 6.53 30.25
CA ILE A 179 -1.66 5.15 29.79
C ILE A 179 -1.24 4.27 30.96
N ASP A 180 -1.87 3.12 31.09
CA ASP A 180 -1.46 2.05 32.00
C ASP A 180 -1.02 0.84 31.18
N LEU A 181 0.10 0.25 31.58
CA LEU A 181 0.65 -0.97 31.00
C LEU A 181 0.49 -2.11 31.99
N PHE A 182 0.18 -3.30 31.47
CA PHE A 182 -0.05 -4.51 32.27
C PHE A 182 0.76 -5.67 31.71
N SER A 183 1.43 -6.42 32.59
CA SER A 183 2.04 -7.71 32.30
C SER A 183 1.13 -8.80 32.86
N VAL A 184 0.83 -9.83 32.07
CA VAL A 184 0.02 -10.98 32.50
C VAL A 184 0.78 -11.81 33.53
N MET A 185 2.10 -11.91 33.38
CA MET A 185 2.98 -12.67 34.27
C MET A 185 3.60 -11.83 35.41
N GLU A 186 3.15 -10.59 35.59
CA GLU A 186 3.65 -9.62 36.58
C GLU A 186 5.15 -9.29 36.45
N ASP A 187 5.68 -9.38 35.23
CA ASP A 187 7.08 -9.04 34.91
C ASP A 187 7.34 -7.53 34.87
N ASP A 188 8.62 -7.16 34.94
CA ASP A 188 9.04 -5.76 34.85
C ASP A 188 8.84 -5.23 33.42
N LEU A 189 8.16 -4.09 33.30
CA LEU A 189 7.89 -3.42 32.03
C LEU A 189 8.83 -2.25 31.79
N TYR A 190 9.33 -2.13 30.57
CA TYR A 190 10.17 -1.02 30.12
C TYR A 190 9.63 -0.45 28.81
N TYR A 191 9.80 0.86 28.62
CA TYR A 191 9.26 1.57 27.47
C TYR A 191 10.18 2.67 26.94
N THR A 192 9.94 3.06 25.69
CA THR A 192 10.60 4.16 24.97
C THR A 192 9.54 5.04 24.32
N LEU A 193 9.90 6.31 24.04
CA LEU A 193 9.00 7.30 23.44
C LEU A 193 9.55 7.91 22.14
N ASP A 194 10.68 7.41 21.67
CA ASP A 194 11.48 7.94 20.55
C ASP A 194 11.62 6.94 19.38
N GLY A 195 10.92 5.81 19.47
CA GLY A 195 11.00 4.72 18.49
C GLY A 195 12.10 3.71 18.76
N SER A 196 13.04 3.94 19.68
CA SER A 196 14.10 2.96 19.99
C SER A 196 13.54 1.66 20.58
N ILE A 197 14.26 0.55 20.39
CA ILE A 197 13.87 -0.74 20.98
C ILE A 197 13.97 -0.66 22.52
N PRO A 198 12.90 -0.98 23.29
CA PRO A 198 12.99 -1.03 24.74
C PRO A 198 14.00 -2.07 25.22
N THR A 199 14.89 -1.65 26.12
CA THR A 199 15.87 -2.48 26.81
C THR A 199 15.70 -2.31 28.32
N GLU A 200 16.40 -3.10 29.13
CA GLU A 200 16.43 -2.89 30.59
C GLU A 200 17.06 -1.56 31.03
N SER A 201 17.74 -0.87 30.11
CA SER A 201 18.28 0.48 30.34
C SER A 201 17.30 1.60 29.98
N SER A 202 16.18 1.25 29.34
CA SER A 202 15.11 2.19 28.98
C SER A 202 14.28 2.61 30.20
N MET A 203 13.23 3.40 30.00
CA MET A 203 12.39 3.89 31.11
C MET A 203 11.60 2.73 31.73
N PRO A 204 11.74 2.43 33.03
CA PRO A 204 10.92 1.43 33.67
C PRO A 204 9.50 1.98 33.90
N TYR A 205 8.48 1.18 33.59
CA TYR A 205 7.10 1.51 33.91
C TYR A 205 6.85 1.30 35.40
N LYS A 206 6.70 2.41 36.15
CA LYS A 206 6.43 2.40 37.60
C LYS A 206 5.12 3.10 37.99
N ALA A 207 4.52 3.84 37.06
CA ALA A 207 3.23 4.53 37.21
C ALA A 207 2.70 4.89 35.81
N SER A 208 1.42 5.28 35.75
CA SER A 208 0.77 5.66 34.48
C SER A 208 1.55 6.72 33.70
N ILE A 209 1.65 6.54 32.38
CA ILE A 209 2.37 7.45 31.47
C ILE A 209 1.38 8.50 30.96
N VAL A 210 1.63 9.77 31.24
CA VAL A 210 0.80 10.86 30.74
C VAL A 210 1.27 11.28 29.35
N LEU A 211 0.42 11.13 28.34
CA LEU A 211 0.66 11.61 26.99
C LEU A 211 -0.14 12.89 26.75
N THR A 212 0.52 13.89 26.15
CA THR A 212 -0.04 15.20 25.82
C THR A 212 0.18 15.50 24.34
N ASN A 213 -0.37 16.61 23.83
CA ASN A 213 0.03 17.10 22.50
C ASN A 213 1.56 17.28 22.45
N PRO A 214 2.28 16.61 21.53
CA PRO A 214 3.74 16.67 21.43
C PRO A 214 4.26 17.75 20.46
N ASP A 215 3.42 18.52 19.77
CA ASP A 215 3.81 19.50 18.74
C ASP A 215 4.80 20.57 19.26
N GLU A 216 4.69 20.92 20.55
CA GLU A 216 5.61 21.87 21.21
C GLU A 216 6.99 21.27 21.54
N LYS A 217 7.21 19.97 21.33
CA LYS A 217 8.52 19.34 21.49
C LYS A 217 9.43 19.74 20.33
N GLU A 218 10.72 19.82 20.60
CA GLU A 218 11.74 20.05 19.58
C GLU A 218 11.73 18.95 18.52
N ASN A 219 12.09 19.33 17.30
CA ASN A 219 12.34 18.40 16.20
C ASN A 219 13.63 17.62 16.50
N ILE A 220 13.65 16.34 16.14
CA ILE A 220 14.78 15.43 16.39
C ILE A 220 15.20 14.77 15.08
N ILE A 221 14.37 13.88 14.53
CA ILE A 221 14.76 13.12 13.33
C ILE A 221 14.62 13.94 12.05
N SER A 222 13.71 14.92 12.04
CA SER A 222 13.54 15.84 10.92
C SER A 222 14.68 16.83 10.76
N GLU A 223 15.53 16.98 11.80
CA GLU A 223 16.77 17.78 11.79
C GLU A 223 17.97 17.02 11.20
N ILE A 224 17.81 15.74 10.86
CA ILE A 224 18.91 14.91 10.31
C ILE A 224 18.94 15.04 8.78
N PRO A 225 20.06 15.49 8.18
CA PRO A 225 20.22 15.54 6.72
C PRO A 225 20.09 14.18 6.07
N THR A 226 19.21 14.06 5.08
CA THR A 226 18.90 12.79 4.40
C THR A 226 19.62 12.63 3.06
N VAL A 227 20.33 13.68 2.63
CA VAL A 227 21.18 13.73 1.44
C VAL A 227 22.38 14.65 1.72
N PRO A 228 23.49 14.52 0.98
CA PRO A 228 24.63 15.44 1.11
C PRO A 228 24.26 16.87 0.67
N GLU A 229 24.94 17.88 1.20
CA GLU A 229 24.76 19.31 0.83
C GLU A 229 25.27 19.62 -0.58
N GLN A 230 24.66 19.07 -1.64
CA GLN A 230 25.06 19.36 -3.02
C GLN A 230 23.89 19.27 -4.00
N ASN A 231 23.68 20.34 -4.76
CA ASN A 231 22.70 20.43 -5.83
C ASN A 231 23.21 19.66 -7.08
N ARG A 232 23.20 18.32 -7.00
CA ARG A 232 23.71 17.42 -8.05
C ARG A 232 22.63 16.91 -9.01
N TYR A 233 21.35 17.17 -8.72
CA TYR A 233 20.20 16.67 -9.50
C TYR A 233 19.10 17.72 -9.64
N ASN A 234 18.11 17.44 -10.50
CA ASN A 234 16.84 18.17 -10.58
C ASN A 234 15.91 17.86 -9.37
N TYR A 235 16.46 17.42 -8.23
CA TYR A 235 15.72 17.17 -6.99
C TYR A 235 15.98 18.30 -6.00
N PRO A 236 15.03 18.60 -5.10
CA PRO A 236 15.22 19.65 -4.09
C PRO A 236 16.34 19.29 -3.11
N ASP A 237 17.03 20.32 -2.61
CA ASP A 237 17.99 20.18 -1.52
C ASP A 237 17.25 19.80 -0.22
N TRP A 238 17.95 19.16 0.72
CA TRP A 238 17.40 18.95 2.05
C TRP A 238 17.48 20.24 2.87
N HIS A 239 16.39 20.56 3.57
CA HIS A 239 16.32 21.65 4.52
C HIS A 239 15.82 21.15 5.87
N ALA A 240 16.43 21.66 6.95
CA ALA A 240 15.86 21.54 8.29
C ALA A 240 14.52 22.31 8.34
N PRO A 241 13.50 21.82 9.07
CA PRO A 241 12.26 22.56 9.25
C PRO A 241 12.52 23.93 9.90
N GLU A 242 11.90 24.99 9.38
CA GLU A 242 12.05 26.34 9.96
C GLU A 242 11.32 26.48 11.31
N GLU A 243 10.32 25.64 11.53
CA GLU A 243 9.45 25.65 12.71
C GLU A 243 9.27 24.24 13.28
N LYS A 244 8.65 24.17 14.46
CA LYS A 244 8.21 22.89 15.00
C LYS A 244 7.13 22.31 14.10
N ILE A 245 7.33 21.07 13.70
CA ILE A 245 6.36 20.30 12.90
C ILE A 245 5.40 19.54 13.80
N ASP A 246 4.28 19.14 13.22
CA ASP A 246 3.31 18.22 13.81
C ASP A 246 3.98 16.93 14.30
N LYS A 247 3.54 16.44 15.46
CA LYS A 247 4.06 15.22 16.09
C LYS A 247 2.94 14.32 16.62
N ALA A 248 3.28 13.05 16.76
CA ALA A 248 2.52 12.03 17.47
C ALA A 248 3.36 11.47 18.62
N ASN A 249 2.70 10.94 19.65
CA ASN A 249 3.40 10.20 20.69
C ASN A 249 3.56 8.75 20.23
N VAL A 250 4.80 8.29 20.13
CA VAL A 250 5.12 6.89 19.92
C VAL A 250 5.39 6.25 21.27
N LEU A 251 4.80 5.08 21.53
CA LEU A 251 5.07 4.28 22.72
C LEU A 251 5.46 2.87 22.29
N ARG A 252 6.72 2.49 22.53
CA ARG A 252 7.16 1.09 22.43
C ARG A 252 7.41 0.54 23.81
N PHE A 253 6.95 -0.67 24.10
CA PHE A 253 7.10 -1.30 25.41
C PHE A 253 7.27 -2.82 25.33
N ARG A 254 7.96 -3.38 26.31
CA ARG A 254 8.31 -4.80 26.41
C ARG A 254 8.48 -5.20 27.87
N SER A 255 8.20 -6.46 28.22
CA SER A 255 8.51 -7.01 29.55
C SER A 255 9.82 -7.79 29.60
N PHE A 256 10.40 -7.80 30.80
CA PHE A 256 11.68 -8.38 31.12
C PHE A 256 11.59 -9.22 32.40
N ARG A 257 12.27 -10.36 32.37
CA ARG A 257 12.44 -11.25 33.52
C ARG A 257 13.89 -11.61 33.68
N ASN A 258 14.47 -11.31 34.85
CA ASN A 258 15.85 -11.66 35.20
C ASN A 258 16.93 -11.20 34.19
N GLY A 259 16.81 -10.03 33.56
CA GLY A 259 17.81 -9.60 32.57
C GLY A 259 17.38 -9.76 31.12
N LEU A 260 16.32 -10.54 30.86
CA LEU A 260 16.01 -11.07 29.54
C LEU A 260 14.62 -10.65 29.07
N PRO A 261 14.47 -10.30 27.78
CA PRO A 261 13.15 -10.02 27.23
C PRO A 261 12.28 -11.28 27.18
N VAL A 262 11.02 -11.17 27.62
CA VAL A 262 10.07 -12.29 27.68
C VAL A 262 8.76 -12.05 26.93
N SER A 263 8.52 -10.84 26.40
CA SER A 263 7.39 -10.54 25.52
C SER A 263 7.84 -10.04 24.14
N ALA A 264 6.89 -9.91 23.21
CA ALA A 264 7.07 -9.14 21.98
C ALA A 264 7.26 -7.66 22.33
N ILE A 265 7.83 -6.87 21.42
CA ILE A 265 7.71 -5.42 21.50
C ILE A 265 6.28 -5.06 21.07
N LYS A 266 5.58 -4.27 21.87
CA LYS A 266 4.32 -3.64 21.45
C LYS A 266 4.60 -2.17 21.12
N THR A 267 4.10 -1.72 19.98
CA THR A 267 4.23 -0.36 19.48
C THR A 267 2.83 0.24 19.32
N ARG A 268 2.66 1.52 19.71
CA ARG A 268 1.41 2.27 19.53
C ARG A 268 1.71 3.73 19.22
N THR A 269 0.99 4.29 18.24
CA THR A 269 1.02 5.73 17.94
C THR A 269 -0.25 6.43 18.43
N PHE A 270 -0.09 7.56 19.11
CA PHE A 270 -1.19 8.38 19.65
C PHE A 270 -1.10 9.81 19.14
N PHE A 271 -2.15 10.29 18.47
CA PHE A 271 -2.27 11.68 18.03
C PHE A 271 -3.15 12.42 19.01
N ILE A 272 -2.59 13.43 19.69
CA ILE A 272 -3.27 14.16 20.75
C ILE A 272 -3.35 15.63 20.37
N ASP A 273 -4.53 16.10 20.00
CA ASP A 273 -4.80 17.49 19.67
C ASP A 273 -6.28 17.80 19.88
N HIS A 274 -6.62 18.93 20.49
CA HIS A 274 -8.00 19.38 20.65
C HIS A 274 -8.80 19.53 19.33
N GLN A 275 -8.11 19.61 18.19
CA GLN A 275 -8.67 19.69 16.84
C GLN A 275 -8.39 18.45 15.99
N ILE A 276 -7.94 17.33 16.59
CA ILE A 276 -7.42 16.18 15.85
C ILE A 276 -8.39 15.64 14.79
N ASP A 277 -9.69 15.56 15.09
CA ASP A 277 -10.74 15.05 14.18
C ASP A 277 -10.89 15.84 12.87
N SER A 278 -10.32 17.05 12.80
CA SER A 278 -10.32 17.90 11.61
C SER A 278 -8.92 18.34 11.18
N LYS A 279 -7.88 17.85 11.86
CA LYS A 279 -6.50 18.29 11.65
C LYS A 279 -5.95 17.80 10.32
N TYR A 280 -6.21 16.53 10.00
CA TYR A 280 -5.74 15.86 8.79
C TYR A 280 -6.91 15.59 7.83
N THR A 281 -6.66 15.79 6.53
CA THR A 281 -7.63 15.52 5.45
C THR A 281 -7.29 14.26 4.66
N LEU A 282 -6.16 13.62 4.99
CA LEU A 282 -5.66 12.39 4.41
C LEU A 282 -5.50 11.33 5.51
N PRO A 283 -5.63 10.04 5.18
CA PRO A 283 -5.29 8.97 6.12
C PRO A 283 -3.81 9.06 6.52
N ILE A 284 -3.47 8.44 7.66
CA ILE A 284 -2.14 8.51 8.25
C ILE A 284 -1.46 7.15 8.18
N VAL A 285 -0.21 7.14 7.73
CA VAL A 285 0.71 6.02 7.91
C VAL A 285 1.73 6.38 8.98
N SER A 286 1.79 5.62 10.07
CA SER A 286 2.86 5.73 11.07
C SER A 286 3.87 4.61 10.86
N LEU A 287 5.14 4.99 10.67
CA LEU A 287 6.27 4.08 10.60
C LEU A 287 7.10 4.27 11.87
N VAL A 288 7.15 3.24 12.70
CA VAL A 288 7.93 3.27 13.94
C VAL A 288 9.06 2.25 13.86
N THR A 289 10.28 2.69 14.16
CA THR A 289 11.46 1.83 14.11
C THR A 289 12.57 2.38 14.99
N ASP A 290 13.58 1.56 15.25
CA ASP A 290 14.78 2.06 15.89
C ASP A 290 15.38 3.19 15.03
N PRO A 291 15.63 4.40 15.56
CA PRO A 291 16.16 5.52 14.77
C PRO A 291 17.42 5.16 13.97
N ASP A 292 18.27 4.25 14.48
CA ASP A 292 19.49 3.82 13.81
C ASP A 292 19.21 3.08 12.48
N HIS A 293 18.05 2.44 12.34
CA HIS A 293 17.65 1.77 11.10
C HIS A 293 17.52 2.73 9.92
N LEU A 294 17.05 3.96 10.17
CA LEU A 294 16.87 4.97 9.12
C LEU A 294 18.01 5.98 9.09
N PHE A 295 18.51 6.39 10.26
CA PHE A 295 19.38 7.56 10.39
C PHE A 295 20.76 7.24 10.98
N GLY A 296 21.04 5.97 11.32
CA GLY A 296 22.34 5.55 11.80
C GLY A 296 23.44 5.68 10.74
N GLU A 297 24.67 5.96 11.17
CA GLU A 297 25.79 6.20 10.26
C GLU A 297 26.13 4.95 9.42
N GLU A 298 26.18 3.77 10.06
CA GLU A 298 26.62 2.52 9.44
C GLU A 298 25.51 1.83 8.62
N HIS A 299 24.29 1.84 9.13
CA HIS A 299 23.18 1.04 8.58
C HIS A 299 21.91 1.85 8.32
N GLY A 300 21.91 3.16 8.56
CA GLY A 300 20.77 4.03 8.31
C GLY A 300 20.47 4.12 6.82
N ILE A 301 19.32 3.58 6.41
CA ILE A 301 18.94 3.51 4.98
C ILE A 301 18.52 4.86 4.39
N TYR A 302 18.32 5.89 5.22
CA TYR A 302 17.76 7.18 4.82
C TYR A 302 18.83 8.27 4.65
N VAL A 303 20.06 8.02 5.10
CA VAL A 303 21.16 9.00 5.16
C VAL A 303 22.28 8.67 4.17
N PRO A 304 23.18 9.61 3.85
CA PRO A 304 24.39 9.31 3.08
C PRO A 304 25.24 8.22 3.75
N GLY A 305 25.40 8.33 5.07
CA GLY A 305 26.06 7.34 5.92
C GLY A 305 27.53 7.06 5.61
N LEU A 306 28.08 5.99 6.18
CA LEU A 306 29.49 5.62 6.06
C LEU A 306 29.94 5.33 4.63
N LEU A 307 29.01 4.94 3.75
CA LEU A 307 29.32 4.62 2.35
C LEU A 307 29.43 5.87 1.46
N PHE A 308 29.26 7.07 2.02
CA PHE A 308 29.39 8.31 1.27
C PHE A 308 30.83 8.62 0.87
N ASP A 309 31.09 8.68 -0.44
CA ASP A 309 32.31 9.25 -1.04
C ASP A 309 31.97 10.57 -1.72
N ALA A 310 32.64 11.66 -1.33
CA ALA A 310 32.39 12.98 -1.92
C ALA A 310 32.82 13.06 -3.40
N GLU A 311 33.79 12.24 -3.82
CA GLU A 311 34.27 12.19 -5.21
C GLU A 311 33.32 11.38 -6.12
N ASP A 312 32.46 10.52 -5.55
CA ASP A 312 31.48 9.69 -6.28
C ASP A 312 30.08 9.67 -5.61
N ALA A 313 29.67 10.81 -5.06
CA ALA A 313 28.44 10.95 -4.25
C ALA A 313 27.17 10.41 -4.90
N ASP A 314 27.15 10.38 -6.23
CA ASP A 314 26.06 9.93 -7.07
C ASP A 314 25.78 8.43 -6.92
N TRP A 315 26.81 7.65 -6.55
CA TRP A 315 26.75 6.19 -6.52
C TRP A 315 27.18 5.56 -5.19
N THR A 316 27.73 6.37 -4.28
CA THR A 316 28.25 5.91 -2.99
C THR A 316 27.47 6.56 -1.85
N THR A 317 26.47 5.87 -1.30
CA THR A 317 25.75 6.22 -0.05
C THR A 317 25.00 4.99 0.49
N ASN A 318 24.56 5.05 1.74
CA ASN A 318 23.72 4.03 2.35
C ASN A 318 22.35 3.91 1.65
N TYR A 319 21.68 5.03 1.30
CA TYR A 319 20.37 4.99 0.66
C TYR A 319 20.38 4.35 -0.76
N LEU A 320 21.55 4.23 -1.40
CA LEU A 320 21.70 3.56 -2.70
C LEU A 320 21.83 2.03 -2.60
N GLN A 321 22.01 1.49 -1.41
CA GLN A 321 22.24 0.08 -1.20
C GLN A 321 20.99 -0.77 -1.44
N LYS A 322 21.20 -2.07 -1.67
CA LYS A 322 20.18 -3.02 -2.13
C LYS A 322 20.40 -4.39 -1.47
N GLY A 323 19.42 -5.28 -1.59
CA GLY A 323 19.40 -6.60 -0.98
C GLY A 323 18.66 -6.63 0.35
N GLU A 324 18.43 -7.84 0.85
CA GLU A 324 17.77 -8.08 2.14
C GLU A 324 18.62 -7.57 3.32
N GLU A 325 19.94 -7.53 3.18
CA GLU A 325 20.88 -6.90 4.14
C GLU A 325 20.61 -5.41 4.38
N TRP A 326 19.90 -4.75 3.46
CA TRP A 326 19.52 -3.34 3.54
C TRP A 326 18.01 -3.15 3.78
N GLU A 327 17.32 -4.22 4.17
CA GLU A 327 15.97 -4.19 4.74
C GLU A 327 16.06 -3.88 6.24
N ARG A 328 15.12 -3.06 6.74
CA ARG A 328 15.03 -2.72 8.16
C ARG A 328 13.66 -3.09 8.68
N GLU A 329 13.61 -3.55 9.92
CA GLU A 329 12.35 -3.80 10.61
C GLU A 329 11.67 -2.47 10.94
N ILE A 330 10.36 -2.39 10.70
CA ILE A 330 9.47 -1.31 11.11
C ILE A 330 8.21 -1.90 11.73
N HIS A 331 7.54 -1.13 12.58
CA HIS A 331 6.14 -1.29 12.88
C HIS A 331 5.33 -0.34 11.99
N PHE A 332 4.42 -0.87 11.20
CA PHE A 332 3.54 -0.15 10.30
C PHE A 332 2.15 -0.05 10.90
N GLU A 333 1.64 1.17 11.06
CA GLU A 333 0.24 1.43 11.42
C GLU A 333 -0.41 2.31 10.33
N TYR A 334 -1.61 1.94 9.90
CA TYR A 334 -2.45 2.76 9.02
C TYR A 334 -3.72 3.19 9.75
N PHE A 335 -3.96 4.49 9.77
CA PHE A 335 -5.12 5.13 10.38
C PHE A 335 -6.00 5.75 9.30
N ASP A 336 -7.30 5.49 9.34
CA ASP A 336 -8.26 6.19 8.48
C ASP A 336 -8.54 7.62 8.98
N LEU A 337 -9.36 8.38 8.25
CA LEU A 337 -9.63 9.79 8.49
C LEU A 337 -10.20 10.12 9.88
N ASP A 338 -10.86 9.16 10.53
CA ASP A 338 -11.39 9.34 11.89
C ASP A 338 -10.42 8.92 13.00
N GLY A 339 -9.22 8.47 12.63
CA GLY A 339 -8.19 7.99 13.55
C GLY A 339 -8.34 6.53 13.96
N THR A 340 -9.28 5.78 13.37
CA THR A 340 -9.38 4.33 13.54
C THR A 340 -8.18 3.66 12.89
N ILE A 341 -7.59 2.69 13.60
CA ILE A 341 -6.49 1.88 13.09
C ILE A 341 -7.05 0.69 12.30
N GLU A 342 -6.71 0.61 11.01
CA GLU A 342 -7.17 -0.48 10.14
C GLU A 342 -6.12 -1.58 9.99
N VAL A 343 -4.83 -1.21 10.04
CA VAL A 343 -3.71 -2.15 9.96
C VAL A 343 -2.66 -1.78 10.97
N ALA A 344 -2.16 -2.78 11.70
CA ALA A 344 -1.03 -2.67 12.62
C ALA A 344 -0.21 -3.96 12.56
N GLN A 345 1.02 -3.91 12.07
CA GLN A 345 1.92 -5.07 12.03
C GLN A 345 3.37 -4.67 11.84
N ASP A 346 4.27 -5.58 12.19
CA ASP A 346 5.68 -5.47 11.84
C ASP A 346 5.91 -5.83 10.37
N ALA A 347 6.87 -5.15 9.74
CA ALA A 347 7.18 -5.28 8.32
C ALA A 347 8.64 -4.92 8.02
N GLY A 348 9.11 -5.27 6.83
CA GLY A 348 10.38 -4.80 6.30
C GLY A 348 10.21 -3.48 5.56
N VAL A 349 11.21 -2.58 5.63
CA VAL A 349 11.28 -1.35 4.82
C VAL A 349 12.59 -1.24 4.06
N ARG A 350 12.54 -0.73 2.83
CA ARG A 350 13.71 -0.37 2.00
C ARG A 350 13.46 0.89 1.20
N ILE A 351 14.54 1.60 0.84
CA ILE A 351 14.43 2.72 -0.10
C ILE A 351 14.05 2.22 -1.51
N HIS A 352 13.08 2.88 -2.12
CA HIS A 352 12.65 2.68 -3.51
C HIS A 352 13.40 3.59 -4.48
N GLY A 353 13.48 3.17 -5.74
CA GLY A 353 13.94 4.01 -6.85
C GLY A 353 15.33 3.65 -7.34
N SER A 354 15.86 4.52 -8.21
CA SER A 354 17.24 4.51 -8.70
C SER A 354 17.87 5.85 -8.34
N LYS A 355 17.95 6.81 -9.27
CA LYS A 355 18.43 8.18 -8.99
C LYS A 355 17.54 8.95 -8.00
N SER A 356 16.23 8.70 -8.02
CA SER A 356 15.26 9.32 -7.09
C SER A 356 15.52 9.04 -5.61
N ARG A 357 16.41 8.08 -5.29
CA ARG A 357 16.91 7.89 -3.93
C ARG A 357 17.69 9.10 -3.41
N ALA A 358 18.15 9.98 -4.30
CA ALA A 358 18.76 11.25 -3.94
C ALA A 358 17.73 12.36 -3.66
N ALA A 359 16.42 12.11 -3.75
CA ALA A 359 15.42 13.05 -3.23
C ALA A 359 15.46 13.06 -1.68
N PRO A 360 15.31 14.21 -1.00
CA PRO A 360 15.44 14.29 0.44
C PRO A 360 14.31 13.56 1.16
N GLN A 361 13.07 13.64 0.66
CA GLN A 361 12.01 12.70 0.99
C GLN A 361 12.12 11.48 0.06
N LYS A 362 12.29 10.30 0.64
CA LYS A 362 12.53 9.04 -0.06
C LYS A 362 11.20 8.33 -0.25
N SER A 363 11.09 7.64 -1.39
CA SER A 363 10.07 6.62 -1.58
C SER A 363 10.46 5.34 -0.81
N LEU A 364 9.50 4.68 -0.16
CA LEU A 364 9.73 3.52 0.72
C LEU A 364 8.97 2.29 0.22
N ARG A 365 9.66 1.15 0.10
CA ARG A 365 9.07 -0.17 -0.16
C ARG A 365 8.79 -0.83 1.16
N LEU A 366 7.55 -1.26 1.39
CA LEU A 366 7.13 -2.03 2.55
C LEU A 366 6.97 -3.50 2.17
N TYR A 367 7.44 -4.41 3.01
CA TYR A 367 7.44 -5.85 2.78
C TYR A 367 6.71 -6.55 3.91
N ALA A 368 5.60 -7.23 3.58
CA ALA A 368 4.96 -8.16 4.49
C ALA A 368 5.64 -9.52 4.35
N ARG A 369 6.32 -9.98 5.41
CA ARG A 369 7.08 -11.24 5.45
C ARG A 369 6.88 -11.89 6.80
N SER A 370 6.85 -13.23 6.80
CA SER A 370 6.75 -14.02 8.04
C SER A 370 7.95 -13.86 8.97
N ASP A 371 9.09 -13.38 8.48
CA ASP A 371 10.25 -13.04 9.31
C ASP A 371 9.98 -11.86 10.27
N TYR A 372 9.07 -10.95 9.90
CA TYR A 372 8.69 -9.79 10.73
C TYR A 372 7.33 -9.98 11.40
N GLY A 373 6.33 -10.43 10.65
CA GLY A 373 4.94 -10.45 11.09
C GLY A 373 4.07 -11.19 10.07
N LYS A 374 2.90 -10.63 9.75
CA LYS A 374 1.99 -11.21 8.76
C LYS A 374 2.59 -11.16 7.35
N ARG A 375 2.26 -12.14 6.52
CA ARG A 375 2.75 -12.29 5.14
C ARG A 375 2.02 -11.39 4.15
N GLY A 376 0.97 -10.70 4.56
CA GLY A 376 0.22 -9.73 3.75
C GLY A 376 -0.15 -8.50 4.56
N PHE A 377 -0.30 -7.37 3.88
CA PHE A 377 -1.06 -6.23 4.40
C PHE A 377 -2.52 -6.43 4.00
N ASN A 378 -3.35 -6.90 4.94
CA ASN A 378 -4.73 -7.31 4.69
C ASN A 378 -5.67 -6.12 4.89
N TYR A 379 -5.75 -5.24 3.90
CA TYR A 379 -6.67 -4.11 3.85
C TYR A 379 -6.78 -3.58 2.41
N PRO A 380 -7.96 -3.14 1.93
CA PRO A 380 -8.13 -2.54 0.61
C PRO A 380 -7.56 -1.11 0.54
N PHE A 381 -6.23 -0.99 0.56
CA PHE A 381 -5.55 0.31 0.47
C PHE A 381 -5.89 1.07 -0.81
N LEU A 382 -6.18 0.35 -1.90
CA LEU A 382 -6.43 0.90 -3.23
C LEU A 382 -7.84 0.50 -3.68
N PRO A 383 -8.89 1.24 -3.29
CA PRO A 383 -10.28 0.88 -3.57
C PRO A 383 -10.62 0.86 -5.07
N GLN A 384 -9.74 1.39 -5.93
CA GLN A 384 -9.86 1.29 -7.39
C GLN A 384 -9.51 -0.11 -7.92
N LYS A 385 -8.93 -0.97 -7.10
CA LYS A 385 -8.53 -2.34 -7.42
C LYS A 385 -9.36 -3.34 -6.58
N PRO A 386 -9.61 -4.56 -7.08
CA PRO A 386 -10.35 -5.58 -6.34
C PRO A 386 -9.52 -6.30 -5.27
N HIS A 387 -8.25 -5.94 -5.08
CA HIS A 387 -7.33 -6.63 -4.17
C HIS A 387 -7.48 -6.13 -2.73
N GLU A 388 -7.70 -7.04 -1.81
CA GLU A 388 -7.82 -6.76 -0.37
C GLU A 388 -6.52 -7.06 0.40
N THR A 389 -5.54 -7.69 -0.24
CA THR A 389 -4.29 -8.12 0.40
C THR A 389 -3.10 -7.78 -0.48
N PHE A 390 -2.05 -7.20 0.12
CA PHE A 390 -0.84 -6.78 -0.57
C PHE A 390 0.41 -7.40 0.05
N LYS A 391 1.24 -8.09 -0.75
CA LYS A 391 2.56 -8.57 -0.29
C LYS A 391 3.55 -7.42 -0.10
N ARG A 392 3.43 -6.38 -0.91
CA ARG A 392 4.31 -5.21 -0.92
C ARG A 392 3.52 -3.95 -1.21
N LEU A 393 3.80 -2.91 -0.44
CA LEU A 393 3.30 -1.56 -0.69
C LEU A 393 4.47 -0.65 -1.04
N LEU A 394 4.18 0.39 -1.79
CA LEU A 394 5.07 1.49 -2.07
C LEU A 394 4.47 2.76 -1.46
N LEU A 395 5.20 3.38 -0.54
CA LEU A 395 4.98 4.78 -0.18
C LEU A 395 5.84 5.62 -1.13
N TYR A 396 5.25 6.05 -2.24
CA TYR A 396 5.92 6.89 -3.22
C TYR A 396 5.97 8.33 -2.73
N SER A 397 7.15 8.94 -2.79
CA SER A 397 7.34 10.35 -2.44
C SER A 397 7.08 11.22 -3.67
N PRO A 398 6.16 12.20 -3.59
CA PRO A 398 5.93 13.14 -4.67
C PRO A 398 7.10 14.12 -4.89
N MET A 399 8.08 14.19 -3.98
CA MET A 399 9.33 14.94 -4.22
C MET A 399 10.27 14.23 -5.21
N CYS A 400 9.92 13.01 -5.65
CA CYS A 400 10.58 12.33 -6.75
C CYS A 400 10.08 12.81 -8.12
N ASP A 401 8.95 13.53 -8.18
CA ASP A 401 8.48 14.16 -9.41
C ASP A 401 9.41 15.33 -9.78
N LEU A 402 9.66 15.51 -11.08
CA LEU A 402 10.44 16.66 -11.53
C LEU A 402 9.60 17.92 -11.59
N GLY A 403 10.04 18.96 -10.88
CA GLY A 403 9.35 20.24 -10.79
C GLY A 403 8.59 20.40 -9.47
N GLU A 404 7.88 21.51 -9.30
CA GLU A 404 7.28 21.90 -8.02
C GLU A 404 5.84 21.39 -7.83
N SER A 405 5.21 20.81 -8.84
CA SER A 405 3.77 20.46 -8.78
C SER A 405 3.43 19.26 -7.91
N MET A 406 4.36 18.30 -7.73
CA MET A 406 4.19 17.09 -6.90
C MET A 406 3.03 16.16 -7.33
N LEU A 407 2.44 16.39 -8.50
CA LEU A 407 1.18 15.79 -8.93
C LEU A 407 1.28 15.08 -10.29
N LYS A 408 2.44 15.13 -10.96
CA LYS A 408 2.57 14.65 -12.34
C LYS A 408 2.28 13.16 -12.41
N ASP A 409 2.97 12.36 -11.61
CA ASP A 409 2.85 10.91 -11.71
C ASP A 409 1.42 10.42 -11.41
N VAL A 410 0.80 10.97 -10.37
CA VAL A 410 -0.56 10.58 -9.95
C VAL A 410 -1.64 11.04 -10.94
N ILE A 411 -1.54 12.26 -11.48
CA ILE A 411 -2.51 12.75 -12.46
C ILE A 411 -2.36 11.98 -13.78
N ALA A 412 -1.13 11.74 -14.23
CA ALA A 412 -0.88 10.95 -15.43
C ALA A 412 -1.42 9.53 -15.29
N GLY A 413 -1.19 8.88 -14.14
CA GLY A 413 -1.75 7.56 -13.81
C GLY A 413 -3.28 7.53 -13.84
N ASP A 414 -3.94 8.54 -13.24
CA ASP A 414 -5.39 8.66 -13.25
C ASP A 414 -5.95 8.89 -14.67
N ILE A 415 -5.27 9.70 -15.48
CA ILE A 415 -5.65 9.96 -16.88
C ILE A 415 -5.69 8.66 -17.67
N VAL A 416 -4.75 7.75 -17.46
CA VAL A 416 -4.68 6.49 -18.21
C VAL A 416 -5.38 5.31 -17.53
N SER A 417 -5.94 5.52 -16.34
CA SER A 417 -6.63 4.46 -15.61
C SER A 417 -7.78 3.84 -16.43
N GLY A 418 -7.84 2.51 -16.44
CA GLY A 418 -8.86 1.74 -17.16
C GLY A 418 -8.52 1.34 -18.60
N LEU A 419 -7.36 1.75 -19.13
CA LEU A 419 -6.84 1.26 -20.41
C LEU A 419 -6.32 -0.19 -20.31
N ASP A 420 -6.15 -0.86 -21.46
CA ASP A 420 -5.73 -2.27 -21.59
C ASP A 420 -4.21 -2.43 -21.37
N PHE A 421 -3.73 -2.02 -20.20
CA PHE A 421 -2.40 -2.30 -19.69
C PHE A 421 -2.39 -2.26 -18.17
N GLU A 422 -1.42 -2.95 -17.58
CA GLU A 422 -1.24 -2.94 -16.15
C GLU A 422 -0.66 -1.56 -15.74
N SER A 423 -1.34 -0.89 -14.81
CA SER A 423 -0.95 0.40 -14.25
C SER A 423 -1.20 0.44 -12.75
N GLN A 424 -0.42 1.26 -12.05
CA GLN A 424 -0.52 1.43 -10.60
C GLN A 424 -1.69 2.38 -10.24
N SER A 425 -2.51 1.99 -9.27
CA SER A 425 -3.44 2.92 -8.59
C SER A 425 -2.75 3.66 -7.45
N SER A 426 -3.39 4.70 -6.95
CA SER A 426 -2.88 5.58 -5.90
C SER A 426 -3.91 5.85 -4.80
N ARG A 427 -3.43 5.96 -3.56
CA ARG A 427 -4.12 6.60 -2.44
C ARG A 427 -3.14 7.52 -1.71
N GLU A 428 -3.49 8.78 -1.55
CA GLU A 428 -2.69 9.77 -0.83
C GLU A 428 -2.79 9.55 0.69
N ALA A 429 -1.68 9.73 1.39
CA ALA A 429 -1.59 9.66 2.85
C ALA A 429 -0.54 10.65 3.37
N VAL A 430 -0.65 11.01 4.65
CA VAL A 430 0.46 11.65 5.38
C VAL A 430 1.25 10.59 6.13
N VAL A 431 2.58 10.69 6.10
CA VAL A 431 3.46 9.76 6.80
C VAL A 431 4.03 10.41 8.05
N PHE A 432 4.08 9.66 9.14
CA PHE A 432 4.86 9.98 10.33
C PHE A 432 5.97 8.94 10.49
N ILE A 433 7.19 9.38 10.79
CA ILE A 433 8.30 8.50 11.13
C ILE A 433 8.67 8.75 12.58
N ASN A 434 8.67 7.72 13.42
CA ASN A 434 8.91 7.82 14.88
C ASN A 434 8.15 9.00 15.55
N GLY A 435 6.94 9.27 15.06
CA GLY A 435 6.09 10.32 15.59
C GLY A 435 6.36 11.72 15.07
N GLU A 436 7.30 11.95 14.15
CA GLU A 436 7.46 13.24 13.48
C GLU A 436 6.80 13.24 12.11
N TYR A 437 6.05 14.32 11.80
CA TYR A 437 5.42 14.49 10.49
C TYR A 437 6.48 14.47 9.39
N TRP A 438 6.26 13.63 8.38
CA TRP A 438 7.22 13.37 7.32
C TRP A 438 6.74 13.83 5.95
N GLY A 439 5.52 14.33 5.84
CA GLY A 439 4.94 14.83 4.59
C GLY A 439 3.98 13.86 3.93
N ILE A 440 3.53 14.31 2.75
CA ILE A 440 2.66 13.55 1.86
C ILE A 440 3.46 12.41 1.21
N HIS A 441 2.89 11.21 1.22
CA HIS A 441 3.29 10.08 0.38
C HIS A 441 2.06 9.52 -0.32
N ILE A 442 2.29 8.78 -1.40
CA ILE A 442 1.25 8.12 -2.17
C ILE A 442 1.42 6.61 -1.98
N ILE A 443 0.42 5.96 -1.40
CA ILE A 443 0.33 4.50 -1.29
C ILE A 443 0.03 3.95 -2.69
N ARG A 444 0.85 3.01 -3.15
CA ARG A 444 0.74 2.32 -4.44
C ARG A 444 1.15 0.86 -4.32
N GLU A 445 0.80 0.06 -5.32
CA GLU A 445 1.43 -1.25 -5.52
C GLU A 445 2.88 -1.09 -5.96
N ARG A 446 3.77 -2.00 -5.58
CA ARG A 446 5.10 -2.06 -6.18
C ARG A 446 5.04 -2.86 -7.49
N VAL A 447 5.45 -2.26 -8.61
CA VAL A 447 5.59 -2.98 -9.89
C VAL A 447 6.70 -4.04 -9.80
N ASP A 448 6.27 -5.28 -9.53
CA ASP A 448 7.07 -6.49 -9.43
C ASP A 448 6.21 -7.74 -9.75
N LYS A 449 6.72 -8.94 -9.48
CA LYS A 449 5.99 -10.20 -9.72
C LYS A 449 4.63 -10.31 -9.03
N TYR A 450 4.47 -9.71 -7.85
CA TYR A 450 3.19 -9.75 -7.12
C TYR A 450 2.17 -8.78 -7.72
N PHE A 451 2.62 -7.61 -8.19
CA PHE A 451 1.78 -6.70 -8.95
C PHE A 451 1.26 -7.36 -10.24
N ILE A 452 2.15 -8.04 -10.98
CA ILE A 452 1.77 -8.77 -12.20
C ILE A 452 0.82 -9.91 -11.88
N SER A 453 1.09 -10.68 -10.83
CA SER A 453 0.21 -11.77 -10.40
C SER A 453 -1.19 -11.26 -10.06
N ALA A 454 -1.29 -10.20 -9.26
CA ALA A 454 -2.55 -9.61 -8.85
C ALA A 454 -3.34 -9.02 -10.04
N ASN A 455 -2.68 -8.20 -10.88
CA ASN A 455 -3.36 -7.46 -11.95
C ASN A 455 -3.53 -8.29 -13.24
N GLY A 456 -2.61 -9.21 -13.52
CA GLY A 456 -2.59 -10.05 -14.71
C GLY A 456 -3.25 -11.42 -14.52
N GLY A 457 -3.54 -11.83 -13.27
CA GLY A 457 -4.18 -13.11 -12.97
C GLY A 457 -3.29 -14.32 -13.26
N VAL A 458 -1.99 -14.20 -12.99
CA VAL A 458 -0.98 -15.23 -13.26
C VAL A 458 -0.23 -15.62 -11.99
N ASP A 459 0.40 -16.80 -11.98
CA ASP A 459 1.25 -17.22 -10.87
C ASP A 459 2.53 -16.38 -10.84
N SER A 460 2.83 -15.78 -9.68
CA SER A 460 4.01 -14.94 -9.50
C SER A 460 5.34 -15.65 -9.72
N ASP A 461 5.39 -16.99 -9.59
CA ASP A 461 6.62 -17.78 -9.79
C ASP A 461 6.78 -18.31 -11.23
N SER A 462 5.82 -17.99 -12.12
CA SER A 462 5.81 -18.44 -13.51
C SER A 462 5.56 -17.28 -14.49
N ILE A 463 6.41 -16.24 -14.40
CA ILE A 463 6.38 -15.08 -15.29
C ILE A 463 7.74 -14.77 -15.90
N ASP A 464 7.71 -14.26 -17.13
CA ASP A 464 8.82 -13.55 -17.76
C ASP A 464 8.56 -12.06 -17.57
N PHE A 465 9.44 -11.34 -16.88
CA PHE A 465 9.28 -9.92 -16.57
C PHE A 465 10.63 -9.19 -16.63
N PHE A 466 10.71 -8.12 -17.42
CA PHE A 466 11.95 -7.39 -17.62
C PHE A 466 11.68 -5.93 -18.03
N SER A 467 12.74 -5.11 -18.03
CA SER A 467 12.71 -3.79 -18.63
C SER A 467 13.26 -3.85 -20.05
N ALA A 468 12.56 -3.28 -21.03
CA ALA A 468 13.03 -3.21 -22.42
C ALA A 468 14.11 -2.14 -22.66
N GLN A 469 14.82 -1.74 -21.60
CA GLN A 469 16.05 -0.97 -21.72
C GLN A 469 17.16 -1.91 -22.18
N THR A 470 17.93 -1.50 -23.19
CA THR A 470 19.04 -2.29 -23.71
C THR A 470 19.97 -2.74 -22.59
N TRP A 471 20.43 -4.00 -22.62
CA TRP A 471 21.47 -4.55 -21.73
C TRP A 471 21.07 -4.85 -20.27
N THR A 472 19.81 -5.18 -20.00
CA THR A 472 19.39 -5.58 -18.64
C THR A 472 19.07 -7.07 -18.53
N ASP A 473 19.55 -7.69 -17.45
CA ASP A 473 19.10 -9.02 -17.04
C ASP A 473 17.58 -8.99 -16.77
N PRO A 474 16.86 -10.09 -17.06
CA PRO A 474 15.45 -10.17 -16.71
C PRO A 474 15.26 -9.97 -15.20
N ILE A 475 14.17 -9.32 -14.82
CA ILE A 475 13.80 -9.14 -13.41
C ILE A 475 13.29 -10.48 -12.86
N GLU A 476 12.49 -11.19 -13.65
CA GLU A 476 12.03 -12.56 -13.42
C GLU A 476 12.02 -13.33 -14.76
N GLY A 477 12.25 -14.65 -14.72
CA GLY A 477 12.17 -15.51 -15.91
C GLY A 477 13.23 -15.19 -16.97
N THR A 478 12.82 -15.11 -18.23
CA THR A 478 13.68 -14.85 -19.39
C THR A 478 13.18 -13.69 -20.26
N ASN A 479 14.06 -13.12 -21.08
CA ASN A 479 13.75 -12.07 -22.06
C ASN A 479 14.17 -12.47 -23.50
N ILE A 480 14.57 -13.73 -23.71
CA ILE A 480 15.13 -14.21 -24.99
C ILE A 480 14.16 -14.00 -26.16
N GLU A 481 12.91 -14.43 -26.02
CA GLU A 481 11.89 -14.35 -27.09
C GLU A 481 11.67 -12.89 -27.56
N TYR A 482 11.75 -11.92 -26.64
CA TYR A 482 11.59 -10.52 -26.98
C TYR A 482 12.78 -9.97 -27.78
N PHE A 483 14.02 -10.34 -27.41
CA PHE A 483 15.18 -9.93 -28.18
C PHE A 483 15.27 -10.64 -29.53
N GLU A 484 14.84 -11.91 -29.62
CA GLU A 484 14.68 -12.61 -30.90
C GLU A 484 13.63 -11.92 -31.80
N LEU A 485 12.56 -11.38 -31.21
CA LEU A 485 11.60 -10.54 -31.94
C LEU A 485 12.26 -9.25 -32.45
N LEU A 486 13.08 -8.57 -31.65
CA LEU A 486 13.77 -7.35 -32.09
C LEU A 486 14.74 -7.64 -33.25
N ASP A 487 15.51 -8.73 -33.17
CA ASP A 487 16.37 -9.19 -34.27
C ASP A 487 15.54 -9.54 -35.52
N PHE A 488 14.40 -10.20 -35.34
CA PHE A 488 13.49 -10.54 -36.43
C PHE A 488 12.96 -9.29 -37.13
N ILE A 489 12.45 -8.30 -36.40
CA ILE A 489 11.88 -7.09 -37.03
C ILE A 489 12.97 -6.27 -37.71
N GLU A 490 14.19 -6.21 -37.18
CA GLU A 490 15.30 -5.49 -37.83
C GLU A 490 15.68 -6.15 -39.16
N ALA A 491 15.71 -7.48 -39.19
CA ALA A 491 16.09 -8.25 -40.38
C ALA A 491 14.98 -8.38 -41.44
N ASN A 492 13.73 -8.01 -41.13
CA ASN A 492 12.59 -8.26 -42.00
C ASN A 492 11.78 -6.99 -42.33
N ASN A 493 10.99 -7.08 -43.41
CA ASN A 493 10.09 -6.04 -43.85
C ASN A 493 8.68 -6.31 -43.30
N LEU A 494 8.14 -5.41 -42.47
CA LEU A 494 6.84 -5.62 -41.82
C LEU A 494 5.64 -5.18 -42.67
N SER A 495 5.85 -4.55 -43.82
CA SER A 495 4.79 -4.40 -44.84
C SER A 495 4.30 -5.74 -45.39
N ASN A 496 5.03 -6.84 -45.18
CA ASN A 496 4.57 -8.20 -45.44
C ASN A 496 3.67 -8.70 -44.30
N GLY A 497 2.45 -9.11 -44.63
CA GLY A 497 1.46 -9.59 -43.66
C GLY A 497 1.86 -10.85 -42.88
N GLU A 498 2.66 -11.76 -43.44
CA GLU A 498 3.15 -12.95 -42.71
C GLU A 498 4.13 -12.56 -41.61
N ASN A 499 5.04 -11.62 -41.91
CA ASN A 499 5.98 -11.09 -40.91
C ASN A 499 5.23 -10.33 -39.81
N TYR A 500 4.24 -9.51 -40.16
CA TYR A 500 3.41 -8.83 -39.16
C TYR A 500 2.60 -9.82 -38.31
N ASN A 501 2.05 -10.88 -38.89
CA ASN A 501 1.37 -11.93 -38.14
C ASN A 501 2.30 -12.67 -37.16
N HIS A 502 3.58 -12.83 -37.50
CA HIS A 502 4.58 -13.37 -36.56
C HIS A 502 4.76 -12.44 -35.36
N VAL A 503 4.85 -11.12 -35.59
CA VAL A 503 4.93 -10.13 -34.50
C VAL A 503 3.68 -10.16 -33.63
N LYS A 504 2.48 -10.23 -34.22
CA LYS A 504 1.19 -10.34 -33.49
C LYS A 504 1.07 -11.58 -32.62
N ALA A 505 1.82 -12.65 -32.91
CA ALA A 505 1.84 -13.84 -32.07
C ALA A 505 2.69 -13.65 -30.80
N ILE A 506 3.63 -12.71 -30.80
CA ILE A 506 4.60 -12.48 -29.73
C ILE A 506 4.20 -11.29 -28.86
N ILE A 507 3.59 -10.23 -29.42
CA ILE A 507 3.18 -9.04 -28.66
C ILE A 507 1.68 -8.77 -28.78
N ASN A 508 1.07 -8.26 -27.71
CA ASN A 508 -0.32 -7.84 -27.73
C ASN A 508 -0.43 -6.44 -28.35
N ILE A 509 -0.87 -6.35 -29.61
CA ILE A 509 -0.95 -5.09 -30.35
C ILE A 509 -1.91 -4.08 -29.71
N ASN A 510 -3.06 -4.51 -29.18
CA ASN A 510 -4.02 -3.57 -28.57
C ASN A 510 -3.43 -2.92 -27.31
N ASN A 511 -2.84 -3.73 -26.43
CA ASN A 511 -2.11 -3.26 -25.26
C ASN A 511 -0.97 -2.30 -25.65
N TYR A 512 -0.16 -2.67 -26.66
CA TYR A 512 0.93 -1.84 -27.14
C TYR A 512 0.46 -0.51 -27.72
N LEU A 513 -0.64 -0.49 -28.50
CA LEU A 513 -1.21 0.74 -29.04
C LEU A 513 -1.66 1.69 -27.93
N GLU A 514 -2.41 1.21 -26.94
CA GLU A 514 -2.86 2.06 -25.83
C GLU A 514 -1.70 2.56 -24.98
N TYR A 515 -0.67 1.72 -24.77
CA TYR A 515 0.57 2.09 -24.10
C TYR A 515 1.30 3.23 -24.85
N VAL A 516 1.63 3.04 -26.13
CA VAL A 516 2.37 4.04 -26.94
C VAL A 516 1.59 5.34 -27.05
N ILE A 517 0.29 5.27 -27.32
CA ILE A 517 -0.56 6.46 -27.44
C ILE A 517 -0.62 7.22 -26.11
N SER A 518 -0.60 6.52 -24.97
CA SER A 518 -0.56 7.15 -23.65
C SER A 518 0.77 7.86 -23.38
N GLU A 519 1.91 7.22 -23.68
CA GLU A 519 3.23 7.85 -23.58
C GLU A 519 3.32 9.12 -24.44
N MET A 520 2.82 9.03 -25.68
CA MET A 520 2.76 10.15 -26.63
C MET A 520 1.87 11.28 -26.13
N PHE A 521 0.64 10.97 -25.71
CA PHE A 521 -0.31 11.99 -25.26
C PHE A 521 0.23 12.74 -24.06
N LEU A 522 0.78 12.02 -23.07
CA LEU A 522 1.34 12.58 -21.85
C LEU A 522 2.72 13.24 -22.03
N ALA A 523 3.31 13.16 -23.23
CA ALA A 523 4.64 13.69 -23.53
C ALA A 523 5.70 13.24 -22.51
N ASN A 524 5.73 11.93 -22.20
CA ASN A 524 6.72 11.37 -21.28
C ASN A 524 8.09 11.33 -21.95
N TYR A 525 8.94 12.30 -21.64
CA TYR A 525 10.17 12.54 -22.38
C TYR A 525 11.18 11.38 -22.29
N ASP A 526 11.26 10.70 -21.13
CA ASP A 526 12.26 9.66 -20.87
C ASP A 526 11.95 8.33 -21.62
N TRP A 527 10.74 8.19 -22.13
CA TRP A 527 10.35 7.17 -23.12
C TRP A 527 10.77 7.62 -24.54
N PRO A 528 11.21 6.74 -25.47
CA PRO A 528 11.21 5.29 -25.41
C PRO A 528 12.48 4.64 -24.85
N GLY A 529 13.50 5.40 -24.49
CA GLY A 529 14.76 4.83 -23.96
C GLY A 529 14.61 4.22 -22.57
N ASN A 530 13.65 4.71 -21.80
CA ASN A 530 13.34 4.32 -20.43
C ASN A 530 11.85 4.00 -20.26
N ASN A 531 11.45 3.67 -19.03
CA ASN A 531 10.05 3.53 -18.61
C ASN A 531 9.27 2.45 -19.38
N GLN A 532 10.00 1.47 -19.94
CA GLN A 532 9.42 0.31 -20.60
C GLN A 532 9.63 -0.94 -19.76
N LYS A 533 8.54 -1.54 -19.31
CA LYS A 533 8.51 -2.84 -18.65
C LYS A 533 7.50 -3.74 -19.34
N LEU A 534 7.89 -4.98 -19.56
CA LEU A 534 7.08 -5.96 -20.25
C LEU A 534 6.98 -7.23 -19.44
N TRP A 535 5.85 -7.91 -19.58
CA TRP A 535 5.67 -9.21 -18.98
C TRP A 535 4.84 -10.15 -19.86
N LYS A 536 4.98 -11.45 -19.58
CA LYS A 536 4.06 -12.51 -20.00
C LYS A 536 4.11 -13.68 -19.01
N PRO A 537 3.10 -14.58 -18.99
CA PRO A 537 3.25 -15.86 -18.32
C PRO A 537 4.40 -16.66 -18.96
N ALA A 538 5.28 -17.23 -18.14
CA ALA A 538 6.41 -18.03 -18.60
C ALA A 538 5.93 -19.29 -19.33
N GLU A 539 6.75 -19.79 -20.27
CA GLU A 539 6.49 -21.00 -21.06
C GLU A 539 5.11 -21.03 -21.74
N SER A 540 4.56 -19.86 -22.07
CA SER A 540 3.22 -19.72 -22.65
C SER A 540 3.26 -19.07 -24.03
N ASN A 541 2.20 -19.33 -24.82
CA ASN A 541 1.95 -18.62 -26.09
C ASN A 541 1.18 -17.32 -25.88
N VAL A 542 1.06 -16.83 -24.64
CA VAL A 542 0.42 -15.55 -24.36
C VAL A 542 1.38 -14.43 -24.78
N PRO A 543 0.94 -13.46 -25.61
CA PRO A 543 1.81 -12.38 -26.07
C PRO A 543 2.27 -11.46 -24.92
N PHE A 544 3.44 -10.85 -25.08
CA PHE A 544 3.95 -9.81 -24.19
C PHE A 544 3.00 -8.63 -24.08
N ARG A 545 2.93 -8.08 -22.87
CA ARG A 545 2.18 -6.88 -22.51
C ARG A 545 3.10 -5.85 -21.86
N TRP A 546 2.85 -4.58 -22.14
CA TRP A 546 3.53 -3.45 -21.52
C TRP A 546 2.80 -3.03 -20.24
N ILE A 547 3.61 -2.63 -19.25
CA ILE A 547 3.17 -2.00 -18.01
C ILE A 547 3.43 -0.50 -18.13
N PHE A 548 2.44 0.31 -17.79
CA PHE A 548 2.56 1.77 -17.79
C PHE A 548 2.95 2.28 -16.39
N PHE A 549 4.12 2.89 -16.25
CA PHE A 549 4.67 3.33 -14.96
C PHE A 549 5.73 4.43 -15.13
N ASP A 550 6.09 5.09 -14.02
CA ASP A 550 7.13 6.14 -13.92
C ASP A 550 6.86 7.33 -14.85
N LEU A 551 6.01 8.23 -14.38
CA LEU A 551 5.48 9.38 -15.13
C LEU A 551 5.99 10.70 -14.56
N SER A 552 7.12 10.64 -13.84
CA SER A 552 7.78 11.81 -13.24
C SER A 552 8.25 12.83 -14.29
N TYR A 553 8.48 12.38 -15.53
CA TYR A 553 8.88 13.18 -16.70
C TYR A 553 7.74 13.46 -17.71
N ALA A 554 6.49 13.19 -17.34
CA ALA A 554 5.32 13.53 -18.13
C ALA A 554 5.03 15.05 -18.13
N PHE A 555 4.07 15.47 -18.97
CA PHE A 555 3.65 16.85 -19.18
C PHE A 555 4.75 17.76 -19.75
N ASN A 556 5.68 17.19 -20.52
CA ASN A 556 6.81 17.94 -21.06
C ASN A 556 6.42 18.73 -22.32
N GLY A 557 5.86 19.93 -22.14
CA GLY A 557 5.48 20.84 -23.23
C GLY A 557 4.23 20.38 -23.98
N SER A 558 3.20 21.23 -24.04
CA SER A 558 1.93 20.90 -24.72
C SER A 558 2.11 20.63 -26.21
N ASP A 559 3.10 21.27 -26.85
CA ASP A 559 3.45 21.17 -28.26
C ASP A 559 4.59 20.18 -28.55
N PHE A 560 5.13 19.48 -27.55
CA PHE A 560 6.25 18.56 -27.78
C PHE A 560 5.85 17.41 -28.71
N ASN A 561 6.56 17.30 -29.83
CA ASN A 561 6.22 16.35 -30.90
C ASN A 561 6.74 14.95 -30.58
N MET A 562 5.91 14.16 -29.90
CA MET A 562 6.24 12.78 -29.55
C MET A 562 6.33 11.85 -30.76
N PHE A 563 5.68 12.19 -31.88
CA PHE A 563 5.76 11.39 -33.10
C PHE A 563 7.17 11.45 -33.69
N GLU A 564 7.75 12.64 -33.81
CA GLU A 564 9.16 12.82 -34.20
C GLU A 564 10.10 12.15 -33.18
N HIS A 565 9.87 12.40 -31.90
CA HIS A 565 10.71 11.86 -30.82
C HIS A 565 10.82 10.32 -30.86
N CYS A 566 9.70 9.61 -31.06
CA CYS A 566 9.68 8.15 -31.04
C CYS A 566 9.88 7.48 -32.42
N THR A 567 10.07 8.27 -33.48
CA THR A 567 10.37 7.76 -34.83
C THR A 567 11.74 8.17 -35.37
N GLU A 568 12.57 8.76 -34.51
CA GLU A 568 13.97 9.06 -34.79
C GLU A 568 14.77 7.77 -35.07
N ASP A 569 15.51 7.72 -36.18
CA ASP A 569 16.22 6.53 -36.67
C ASP A 569 17.74 6.70 -36.77
N GLU A 570 18.26 7.90 -36.58
CA GLU A 570 19.70 8.20 -36.61
C GLU A 570 20.25 8.63 -35.24
N SER A 571 19.38 8.95 -34.27
CA SER A 571 19.83 9.35 -32.94
C SER A 571 20.66 8.26 -32.26
N THR A 572 21.77 8.70 -31.68
CA THR A 572 22.61 7.89 -30.78
C THR A 572 22.49 8.37 -29.33
N THR A 573 21.59 9.32 -29.05
CA THR A 573 21.47 9.97 -27.75
C THR A 573 20.27 9.46 -26.97
N TRP A 574 20.40 9.47 -25.65
CA TRP A 574 19.28 9.20 -24.75
C TRP A 574 18.21 10.29 -24.84
N PRO A 575 16.91 9.97 -24.75
CA PRO A 575 16.33 8.62 -24.60
C PRO A 575 15.90 7.96 -25.93
N ASN A 576 15.92 8.65 -27.07
CA ASN A 576 15.33 8.17 -28.32
C ASN A 576 16.35 7.63 -29.35
N PHE A 577 17.38 6.93 -28.91
CA PHE A 577 18.35 6.33 -29.82
C PHE A 577 17.68 5.29 -30.74
N ALA A 578 18.24 5.06 -31.93
CA ALA A 578 17.61 4.25 -32.98
C ALA A 578 17.09 2.87 -32.54
N GLY A 579 17.75 2.23 -31.56
CA GLY A 579 17.32 0.96 -30.99
C GLY A 579 16.04 1.05 -30.16
N SER A 580 15.82 2.13 -29.39
CA SER A 580 14.62 2.29 -28.56
C SER A 580 13.36 2.63 -29.36
N THR A 581 13.52 3.24 -30.54
CA THR A 581 12.42 3.58 -31.46
C THR A 581 12.10 2.46 -32.46
N LEU A 582 12.95 1.44 -32.56
CA LEU A 582 12.91 0.42 -33.62
C LEU A 582 11.55 -0.24 -33.76
N LEU A 583 10.99 -0.77 -32.66
CA LEU A 583 9.73 -1.52 -32.70
C LEU A 583 8.60 -0.69 -33.31
N PHE A 584 8.41 0.54 -32.85
CA PHE A 584 7.34 1.42 -33.32
C PHE A 584 7.53 1.79 -34.80
N ARG A 585 8.75 2.19 -35.19
CA ARG A 585 9.08 2.53 -36.59
C ARG A 585 8.81 1.38 -37.55
N LYS A 586 9.21 0.15 -37.18
CA LYS A 586 9.02 -1.03 -38.02
C LYS A 586 7.54 -1.41 -38.11
N LEU A 587 6.78 -1.31 -37.02
CA LEU A 587 5.33 -1.59 -37.04
C LEU A 587 4.57 -0.64 -37.98
N LEU A 588 4.95 0.64 -38.04
CA LEU A 588 4.37 1.64 -38.95
C LEU A 588 4.56 1.33 -40.44
N GLU A 589 5.49 0.45 -40.82
CA GLU A 589 5.63 -0.03 -42.21
C GLU A 589 4.39 -0.83 -42.67
N ASN A 590 3.63 -1.40 -41.73
CA ASN A 590 2.46 -2.21 -42.01
C ASN A 590 1.17 -1.37 -42.09
N ALA A 591 0.43 -1.53 -43.19
CA ALA A 591 -0.80 -0.77 -43.41
C ALA A 591 -1.94 -1.11 -42.43
N GLU A 592 -2.03 -2.36 -41.94
CA GLU A 592 -3.00 -2.77 -40.91
C GLU A 592 -2.68 -2.07 -39.59
N PHE A 593 -1.44 -2.15 -39.13
CA PHE A 593 -1.00 -1.47 -37.89
C PHE A 593 -1.21 0.05 -37.96
N ARG A 594 -0.88 0.69 -39.09
CA ARG A 594 -1.06 2.13 -39.27
C ARG A 594 -2.53 2.54 -39.16
N GLN A 595 -3.45 1.75 -39.70
CA GLN A 595 -4.88 2.00 -39.57
C GLN A 595 -5.35 1.79 -38.12
N ASP A 596 -4.92 0.70 -37.48
CA ASP A 596 -5.27 0.41 -36.09
C ASP A 596 -4.76 1.50 -35.14
N PHE A 597 -3.57 2.05 -35.41
CA PHE A 597 -2.99 3.17 -34.68
C PHE A 597 -3.83 4.45 -34.84
N GLU A 598 -4.17 4.83 -36.07
CA GLU A 598 -5.04 6.00 -36.33
C GLU A 598 -6.39 5.87 -35.62
N ASP A 599 -7.04 4.72 -35.78
CA ASP A 599 -8.37 4.44 -35.22
C ASP A 599 -8.33 4.47 -33.70
N LYS A 600 -7.33 3.81 -33.09
CA LYS A 600 -7.16 3.78 -31.64
C LYS A 600 -6.82 5.16 -31.09
N PHE A 601 -5.92 5.91 -31.73
CA PHE A 601 -5.54 7.25 -31.28
C PHE A 601 -6.75 8.19 -31.32
N THR A 602 -7.47 8.20 -32.45
CA THR A 602 -8.69 9.01 -32.60
C THR A 602 -9.76 8.60 -31.61
N HIS A 603 -9.89 7.31 -31.29
CA HIS A 603 -10.81 6.83 -30.27
C HIS A 603 -10.44 7.36 -28.88
N LEU A 604 -9.18 7.22 -28.46
CA LEU A 604 -8.71 7.66 -27.14
C LEU A 604 -8.85 9.18 -26.95
N LEU A 605 -8.56 9.98 -27.98
CA LEU A 605 -8.80 11.43 -27.95
C LEU A 605 -10.25 11.81 -27.65
N LYS A 606 -11.22 11.00 -28.10
CA LYS A 606 -12.65 11.24 -27.86
C LYS A 606 -13.16 10.72 -26.53
N THR A 607 -12.46 9.76 -25.94
CA THR A 607 -12.93 9.03 -24.76
C THR A 607 -12.02 9.32 -23.58
N GLN A 608 -10.88 8.64 -23.49
CA GLN A 608 -9.97 8.69 -22.36
C GLN A 608 -9.30 10.06 -22.19
N PHE A 609 -8.95 10.70 -23.30
CA PHE A 609 -8.23 11.97 -23.36
C PHE A 609 -9.11 13.15 -23.74
N ASP A 610 -10.42 13.00 -23.54
CA ASP A 610 -11.34 14.13 -23.62
C ASP A 610 -10.90 15.25 -22.66
N LYS A 611 -10.81 16.48 -23.19
CA LYS A 611 -10.29 17.65 -22.47
C LYS A 611 -11.00 17.90 -21.14
N ILE A 612 -12.33 17.74 -21.09
CA ILE A 612 -13.09 17.98 -19.88
C ILE A 612 -12.79 16.89 -18.85
N SER A 613 -12.77 15.63 -19.28
CA SER A 613 -12.48 14.50 -18.39
C SER A 613 -11.09 14.58 -17.76
N ILE A 614 -10.05 14.86 -18.55
CA ILE A 614 -8.66 14.93 -18.04
C ILE A 614 -8.46 16.11 -17.07
N LEU A 615 -9.08 17.26 -17.33
CA LEU A 615 -9.03 18.42 -16.43
C LEU A 615 -9.77 18.15 -15.11
N GLN A 616 -10.88 17.40 -15.14
CA GLN A 616 -11.58 16.99 -13.92
C GLN A 616 -10.73 16.06 -13.05
N LYS A 617 -10.05 15.08 -13.66
CA LYS A 617 -9.14 14.19 -12.95
C LYS A 617 -8.00 14.98 -12.29
N ALA A 618 -7.38 15.90 -13.04
CA ALA A 618 -6.34 16.78 -12.52
C ALA A 618 -6.82 17.66 -11.35
N ASN A 619 -7.99 18.29 -11.48
CA ASN A 619 -8.56 19.12 -10.42
C ASN A 619 -8.95 18.30 -9.18
N SER A 620 -9.47 17.08 -9.36
CA SER A 620 -9.75 16.19 -8.23
C SER A 620 -8.49 15.88 -7.42
N LYS A 621 -7.35 15.64 -8.09
CA LYS A 621 -6.07 15.39 -7.41
C LYS A 621 -5.49 16.64 -6.76
N LYS A 622 -5.57 17.80 -7.43
CA LYS A 622 -5.21 19.10 -6.85
C LYS A 622 -5.94 19.33 -5.51
N GLN A 623 -7.24 19.05 -5.46
CA GLN A 623 -8.07 19.25 -4.26
C GLN A 623 -7.73 18.32 -3.09
N ILE A 624 -7.20 17.13 -3.37
CA ILE A 624 -6.76 16.19 -2.34
C ILE A 624 -5.45 16.68 -1.69
N PHE A 625 -4.51 17.21 -2.48
CA PHE A 625 -3.22 17.70 -1.99
C PHE A 625 -3.33 19.08 -1.33
N ASP A 626 -4.14 19.98 -1.90
CA ASP A 626 -4.22 21.40 -1.54
C ASP A 626 -4.22 21.70 -0.03
N PRO A 627 -5.04 21.04 0.81
CA PRO A 627 -5.10 21.34 2.24
C PRO A 627 -3.83 20.94 3.01
N GLU A 628 -3.02 20.05 2.45
CA GLU A 628 -1.86 19.44 3.10
C GLU A 628 -0.52 20.02 2.63
N ILE A 629 -0.49 20.69 1.47
CA ILE A 629 0.71 21.35 0.93
C ILE A 629 1.37 22.29 1.97
N PRO A 630 0.65 23.15 2.73
CA PRO A 630 1.30 24.02 3.70
C PRO A 630 2.12 23.26 4.76
N ARG A 631 1.63 22.10 5.25
CA ARG A 631 2.37 21.27 6.23
C ARG A 631 3.55 20.56 5.58
N HIS A 632 3.38 20.09 4.34
CA HIS A 632 4.49 19.51 3.58
C HIS A 632 5.63 20.53 3.41
N ILE A 633 5.30 21.77 3.03
CA ILE A 633 6.27 22.87 2.90
C ILE A 633 6.92 23.18 4.24
N GLN A 634 6.16 23.25 5.34
CA GLN A 634 6.72 23.51 6.67
C GLN A 634 7.79 22.46 7.05
N ARG A 635 7.60 21.21 6.64
CA ARG A 635 8.56 20.11 6.88
C ARG A 635 9.77 20.14 5.96
N TRP A 636 9.57 20.36 4.66
CA TRP A 636 10.59 20.12 3.64
C TRP A 636 11.17 21.39 2.99
N GLY A 637 10.55 22.55 3.21
CA GLY A 637 10.83 23.77 2.43
C GLY A 637 10.50 23.62 0.94
N PHE A 638 9.72 22.60 0.59
CA PHE A 638 9.38 22.22 -0.77
C PHE A 638 7.90 21.86 -0.88
N PRO A 639 7.17 22.29 -1.92
CA PRO A 639 7.56 23.30 -2.91
C PRO A 639 7.98 24.60 -2.24
N SER A 640 8.67 25.47 -2.97
CA SER A 640 9.31 26.65 -2.36
C SER A 640 8.32 27.61 -1.68
N SER A 641 7.05 27.58 -2.11
CA SER A 641 5.91 28.20 -1.42
C SER A 641 4.61 27.61 -1.93
N TYR A 642 3.51 27.84 -1.19
CA TYR A 642 2.17 27.43 -1.65
C TYR A 642 1.76 28.12 -2.96
N SER A 643 2.16 29.39 -3.17
CA SER A 643 1.91 30.09 -4.43
C SER A 643 2.69 29.46 -5.61
N ASN A 644 3.93 29.06 -5.39
CA ASN A 644 4.73 28.42 -6.43
C ASN A 644 4.21 27.02 -6.76
N TRP A 645 3.71 26.29 -5.75
CA TRP A 645 3.00 25.04 -6.00
C TRP A 645 1.76 25.26 -6.89
N LEU A 646 0.90 26.23 -6.56
CA LEU A 646 -0.27 26.55 -7.38
C LEU A 646 0.12 26.93 -8.82
N GLU A 647 1.13 27.78 -8.98
CA GLU A 647 1.64 28.19 -10.29
C GLU A 647 2.18 27.00 -11.09
N SER A 648 3.00 26.13 -10.49
CA SER A 648 3.52 24.93 -11.15
C SER A 648 2.40 23.95 -11.52
N VAL A 649 1.39 23.76 -10.67
CA VAL A 649 0.22 22.94 -11.02
C VAL A 649 -0.53 23.55 -12.22
N ASP A 650 -0.78 24.85 -12.22
CA ASP A 650 -1.53 25.50 -13.28
C ASP A 650 -0.74 25.54 -14.61
N GLU A 651 0.55 25.85 -14.57
CA GLU A 651 1.41 26.04 -15.75
C GLU A 651 1.97 24.73 -16.33
N ASP A 652 2.32 23.76 -15.48
CA ASP A 652 2.94 22.51 -15.93
C ASP A 652 1.88 21.45 -16.25
N ILE A 653 0.74 21.46 -15.57
CA ILE A 653 -0.28 20.41 -15.70
C ILE A 653 -1.54 20.93 -16.39
N PHE A 654 -2.20 21.97 -15.85
CA PHE A 654 -3.48 22.42 -16.41
C PHE A 654 -3.32 23.02 -17.81
N ARG A 655 -2.37 23.93 -18.01
CA ARG A 655 -2.07 24.47 -19.35
C ARG A 655 -1.72 23.37 -20.33
N PHE A 656 -0.89 22.39 -19.91
CA PHE A 656 -0.59 21.22 -20.73
C PHE A 656 -1.87 20.51 -21.17
N LEU A 657 -2.73 20.13 -20.23
CA LEU A 657 -3.95 19.38 -20.50
C LEU A 657 -4.98 20.18 -21.32
N GLU A 658 -4.99 21.51 -21.18
CA GLU A 658 -5.87 22.38 -21.97
C GLU A 658 -5.47 22.46 -23.43
N GLU A 659 -4.17 22.50 -23.72
CA GLU A 659 -3.62 22.73 -25.06
C GLU A 659 -3.29 21.42 -25.80
N ARG A 660 -2.85 20.39 -25.06
CA ARG A 660 -2.33 19.13 -25.61
C ARG A 660 -3.25 18.46 -26.62
N PRO A 661 -4.59 18.36 -26.41
CA PRO A 661 -5.47 17.71 -27.38
C PRO A 661 -5.42 18.35 -28.78
N CYS A 662 -5.22 19.66 -28.89
CA CYS A 662 -5.13 20.34 -30.17
C CYS A 662 -3.78 20.11 -30.85
N PHE A 663 -2.68 20.28 -30.10
CA PHE A 663 -1.35 20.02 -30.64
C PHE A 663 -1.20 18.58 -31.11
N ILE A 664 -1.66 17.60 -30.33
CA ILE A 664 -1.62 16.19 -30.70
C ILE A 664 -2.50 15.88 -31.91
N GLN A 665 -3.66 16.53 -32.04
CA GLN A 665 -4.51 16.38 -33.22
C GLN A 665 -3.77 16.82 -34.49
N ASP A 666 -3.19 18.02 -34.47
CA ASP A 666 -2.48 18.57 -35.63
C ASP A 666 -1.24 17.72 -35.97
N GLN A 667 -0.46 17.33 -34.95
CA GLN A 667 0.71 16.47 -35.12
C GLN A 667 0.36 15.09 -35.67
N LEU A 668 -0.75 14.47 -35.24
CA LEU A 668 -1.21 13.18 -35.77
C LEU A 668 -1.61 13.29 -37.25
N ILE A 669 -2.34 14.36 -37.60
CA ILE A 669 -2.75 14.64 -38.99
C ILE A 669 -1.52 14.78 -39.88
N ASP A 670 -0.53 15.57 -39.45
CA ASP A 670 0.70 15.79 -40.20
C ASP A 670 1.53 14.50 -40.30
N PHE A 671 1.71 13.78 -39.19
CA PHE A 671 2.51 12.56 -39.12
C PHE A 671 1.96 11.44 -40.02
N LEU A 672 0.65 11.25 -40.01
CA LEU A 672 -0.01 10.24 -40.84
C LEU A 672 -0.42 10.75 -42.23
N ALA A 673 -0.15 12.02 -42.54
CA ALA A 673 -0.54 12.70 -43.77
C ALA A 673 -2.05 12.58 -44.08
N LEU A 674 -2.88 12.82 -43.06
CA LEU A 674 -4.34 12.75 -43.13
C LEU A 674 -4.92 14.09 -43.61
N GLU A 675 -6.14 14.08 -44.17
CA GLU A 675 -6.86 15.34 -44.46
C GLU A 675 -7.50 15.92 -43.19
N SER A 676 -8.01 15.05 -42.32
CA SER A 676 -8.58 15.37 -41.02
C SER A 676 -8.80 14.08 -40.22
N ILE A 677 -8.95 14.21 -38.90
CA ILE A 677 -9.45 13.13 -38.05
C ILE A 677 -10.84 13.47 -37.53
N ALA A 678 -11.62 12.46 -37.15
CA ALA A 678 -12.98 12.64 -36.68
C ALA A 678 -13.08 13.19 -35.23
N PHE A 679 -12.18 14.06 -34.80
CA PHE A 679 -12.06 14.64 -33.45
C PHE A 679 -12.01 16.18 -33.52
N ASN A 680 -12.50 16.86 -32.48
CA ASN A 680 -12.47 18.31 -32.37
C ASN A 680 -11.88 18.71 -31.02
N CYS A 681 -10.63 19.16 -31.03
CA CYS A 681 -9.87 19.50 -29.84
C CYS A 681 -10.37 20.75 -29.08
N GLU A 682 -11.05 21.68 -29.76
CA GLU A 682 -11.63 22.88 -29.13
C GLU A 682 -12.81 22.54 -28.20
N GLY A 683 -13.31 21.30 -28.31
CA GLY A 683 -14.51 20.85 -27.64
C GLY A 683 -15.77 21.57 -28.15
N THR A 684 -16.92 21.03 -27.81
CA THR A 684 -18.14 21.83 -27.68
C THR A 684 -18.34 22.04 -26.21
N PHE A 685 -17.80 23.13 -25.64
CA PHE A 685 -18.23 23.56 -24.32
C PHE A 685 -19.75 23.76 -24.39
N ASP A 686 -20.53 22.90 -23.74
CA ASP A 686 -21.86 23.35 -23.32
C ASP A 686 -21.57 24.48 -22.33
N GLU A 687 -22.05 25.70 -22.63
CA GLU A 687 -21.73 26.92 -21.86
C GLU A 687 -22.04 26.78 -20.36
N ARG A 688 -22.66 25.68 -19.93
CA ARG A 688 -23.09 25.40 -18.55
C ARG A 688 -22.97 23.93 -18.14
N GLU A 689 -21.97 23.24 -18.66
CA GLU A 689 -21.71 21.88 -18.24
C GLU A 689 -21.31 21.78 -16.76
N ILE A 690 -21.94 20.84 -16.05
CA ILE A 690 -21.69 20.56 -14.64
C ILE A 690 -21.52 19.05 -14.47
N SER A 691 -20.51 18.64 -13.72
CA SER A 691 -20.30 17.25 -13.30
C SER A 691 -20.14 17.14 -11.79
N LEU A 692 -20.16 15.91 -11.29
CA LEU A 692 -19.99 15.57 -9.87
C LEU A 692 -18.81 14.62 -9.71
N GLY A 693 -18.04 14.77 -8.63
CA GLY A 693 -16.93 13.89 -8.34
C GLY A 693 -16.52 13.95 -6.86
N PRO A 694 -16.30 12.79 -6.20
CA PRO A 694 -16.61 11.44 -6.67
C PRO A 694 -18.12 11.17 -6.76
N ASN A 695 -18.54 10.26 -7.64
CA ASN A 695 -19.90 9.77 -7.75
C ASN A 695 -19.90 8.35 -8.38
N PRO A 696 -20.10 7.26 -7.62
CA PRO A 696 -20.56 7.21 -6.22
C PRO A 696 -19.60 7.84 -5.20
N ASN A 697 -20.11 8.24 -4.03
CA ASN A 697 -19.34 8.86 -2.94
C ASN A 697 -19.83 8.44 -1.55
N SER A 698 -19.04 8.72 -0.51
CA SER A 698 -19.36 8.49 0.91
C SER A 698 -20.15 9.64 1.55
N GLY A 699 -20.83 10.47 0.74
CA GLY A 699 -21.47 11.70 1.20
C GLY A 699 -20.56 12.94 1.12
N VAL A 700 -19.33 12.82 0.63
CA VAL A 700 -18.46 13.96 0.28
C VAL A 700 -18.30 14.02 -1.24
N PHE A 701 -18.70 15.13 -1.87
CA PHE A 701 -18.61 15.30 -3.32
C PHE A 701 -18.43 16.76 -3.73
N SER A 702 -17.78 16.97 -4.86
CA SER A 702 -17.61 18.28 -5.49
C SER A 702 -18.56 18.44 -6.67
N VAL A 703 -19.09 19.66 -6.83
CA VAL A 703 -19.81 20.09 -8.03
C VAL A 703 -18.85 20.89 -8.91
N PHE A 704 -18.50 20.35 -10.07
CA PHE A 704 -17.54 20.95 -10.99
C PHE A 704 -18.24 21.83 -12.01
N ASN A 705 -17.70 23.01 -12.24
CA ASN A 705 -18.09 23.85 -13.36
C ASN A 705 -17.17 23.55 -14.55
N ASN A 706 -17.66 22.73 -15.48
CA ASN A 706 -16.91 22.36 -16.68
C ASN A 706 -17.18 23.32 -17.84
N SER A 707 -17.79 24.47 -17.54
CA SER A 707 -18.18 25.44 -18.51
C SER A 707 -17.31 26.68 -18.42
N SER A 708 -17.30 27.45 -19.50
CA SER A 708 -16.63 28.76 -19.55
C SER A 708 -17.40 29.86 -18.80
N ALA A 709 -18.61 29.58 -18.31
CA ALA A 709 -19.46 30.55 -17.64
C ALA A 709 -19.32 30.45 -16.12
N HIS A 710 -19.36 31.59 -15.43
CA HIS A 710 -19.50 31.60 -13.98
C HIS A 710 -20.92 31.16 -13.57
N LEU A 711 -21.02 30.03 -12.88
CA LEU A 711 -22.29 29.47 -12.44
C LEU A 711 -22.70 30.03 -11.08
N LYS A 712 -23.83 30.74 -11.03
CA LYS A 712 -24.46 31.25 -9.80
C LYS A 712 -25.91 30.81 -9.70
N GLY A 713 -26.36 30.45 -8.49
CA GLY A 713 -27.74 30.05 -8.27
C GLY A 713 -27.97 29.40 -6.91
N SER A 714 -28.78 28.35 -6.92
CA SER A 714 -29.05 27.50 -5.76
C SER A 714 -28.86 26.03 -6.11
N LEU A 715 -28.53 25.23 -5.12
CA LEU A 715 -28.42 23.78 -5.21
C LEU A 715 -29.37 23.15 -4.20
N THR A 716 -30.09 22.13 -4.61
CA THR A 716 -31.03 21.38 -3.77
C THR A 716 -30.82 19.90 -3.98
N LEU A 717 -30.55 19.17 -2.90
CA LEU A 717 -30.52 17.73 -2.90
C LEU A 717 -31.87 17.19 -2.43
N SER A 718 -32.42 16.22 -3.13
CA SER A 718 -33.68 15.56 -2.78
C SER A 718 -33.58 14.04 -2.87
N ARG A 719 -34.46 13.34 -2.16
CA ARG A 719 -34.72 11.91 -2.36
C ARG A 719 -35.32 11.69 -3.75
N ILE A 720 -35.25 10.46 -4.28
CA ILE A 720 -35.95 10.09 -5.53
C ILE A 720 -37.45 10.39 -5.47
N THR A 721 -38.05 10.39 -4.28
CA THR A 721 -39.46 10.76 -4.06
C THR A 721 -39.74 12.26 -4.21
N GLY A 722 -38.71 13.10 -4.38
CA GLY A 722 -38.81 14.56 -4.53
C GLY A 722 -38.71 15.35 -3.22
N GLU A 723 -38.59 14.68 -2.07
CA GLU A 723 -38.43 15.34 -0.77
C GLU A 723 -37.03 16.00 -0.64
N PRO A 724 -36.92 17.32 -0.45
CA PRO A 724 -35.64 18.01 -0.29
C PRO A 724 -35.02 17.71 1.07
N ILE A 725 -33.71 17.46 1.10
CA ILE A 725 -32.95 17.08 2.30
C ILE A 725 -31.73 17.97 2.57
N TYR A 726 -31.24 18.68 1.55
CA TYR A 726 -30.18 19.68 1.69
C TYR A 726 -30.43 20.82 0.69
N HIS A 727 -30.12 22.05 1.09
CA HIS A 727 -30.30 23.23 0.25
C HIS A 727 -29.18 24.24 0.48
N ASP A 728 -28.51 24.63 -0.61
CA ASP A 728 -27.55 25.72 -0.67
C ASP A 728 -28.15 26.85 -1.53
N PRO A 729 -28.64 27.94 -0.92
CA PRO A 729 -29.22 29.05 -1.65
C PRO A 729 -28.19 29.96 -2.34
N HIS A 730 -26.88 29.75 -2.10
CA HIS A 730 -25.79 30.55 -2.64
C HIS A 730 -24.77 29.64 -3.35
N PHE A 731 -25.26 28.83 -4.28
CA PHE A 731 -24.40 28.05 -5.16
C PHE A 731 -23.62 29.00 -6.08
N GLU A 732 -22.29 28.90 -6.05
CA GLU A 732 -21.39 29.72 -6.85
C GLU A 732 -20.14 28.90 -7.18
N VAL A 733 -19.83 28.74 -8.46
CA VAL A 733 -18.64 28.03 -8.95
C VAL A 733 -18.10 28.75 -10.18
N PHE A 734 -16.87 29.25 -10.12
CA PHE A 734 -16.19 29.86 -11.27
C PHE A 734 -15.81 28.81 -12.31
N PRO A 735 -15.57 29.20 -13.58
CA PRO A 735 -15.09 28.27 -14.60
C PRO A 735 -13.91 27.43 -14.09
N THR A 736 -13.89 26.15 -14.45
CA THR A 736 -12.87 25.14 -14.10
C THR A 736 -12.66 24.86 -12.61
N LEU A 737 -13.36 25.57 -11.72
CA LEU A 737 -13.38 25.28 -10.29
C LEU A 737 -14.48 24.29 -9.93
N SER A 738 -14.45 23.84 -8.68
CA SER A 738 -15.55 23.09 -8.09
C SER A 738 -15.92 23.65 -6.71
N LYS A 739 -17.09 23.25 -6.21
CA LYS A 739 -17.51 23.53 -4.84
C LYS A 739 -17.79 22.21 -4.12
N LEU A 740 -17.11 22.00 -2.99
CA LEU A 740 -17.24 20.81 -2.16
C LEU A 740 -18.51 20.85 -1.31
N TYR A 741 -19.15 19.69 -1.17
CA TYR A 741 -20.29 19.43 -0.31
C TYR A 741 -19.99 18.23 0.58
N ASP A 742 -20.24 18.39 1.89
CA ASP A 742 -20.14 17.33 2.89
C ASP A 742 -21.52 17.08 3.51
N ILE A 743 -22.04 15.89 3.23
CA ILE A 743 -23.34 15.37 3.65
C ILE A 743 -23.22 13.92 4.13
N ARG A 744 -22.09 13.55 4.77
CA ARG A 744 -21.81 12.20 5.31
C ARG A 744 -22.90 11.61 6.22
N ASN A 745 -23.85 12.42 6.66
CA ASN A 745 -24.99 12.02 7.49
C ASN A 745 -26.12 11.29 6.72
N LEU A 746 -26.00 11.14 5.40
CA LEU A 746 -27.02 10.50 4.54
C LEU A 746 -26.82 9.00 4.42
N GLU A 747 -27.90 8.24 4.22
CA GLU A 747 -27.86 6.78 4.02
C GLU A 747 -27.35 6.39 2.62
N SER A 748 -26.79 5.18 2.49
CA SER A 748 -26.34 4.60 1.20
C SER A 748 -27.49 4.42 0.19
N LYS A 749 -27.78 5.46 -0.60
CA LYS A 749 -28.92 5.56 -1.52
C LYS A 749 -28.62 6.46 -2.72
N ILE A 750 -29.53 6.43 -3.69
CA ILE A 750 -29.54 7.36 -4.81
C ILE A 750 -30.34 8.62 -4.43
N TYR A 751 -29.75 9.77 -4.69
CA TYR A 751 -30.33 11.10 -4.52
C TYR A 751 -30.36 11.87 -5.85
N ILE A 752 -31.16 12.94 -5.88
CA ILE A 752 -31.28 13.84 -7.03
C ILE A 752 -30.75 15.20 -6.62
N LEU A 753 -29.68 15.65 -7.30
CA LEU A 753 -29.10 16.98 -7.13
C LEU A 753 -29.68 17.90 -8.20
N ASN A 754 -30.33 18.99 -7.79
CA ASN A 754 -30.84 20.02 -8.69
C ASN A 754 -30.07 21.31 -8.47
N ILE A 755 -29.47 21.85 -9.53
CA ILE A 755 -28.75 23.12 -9.52
C ILE A 755 -29.52 24.06 -10.43
N GLN A 756 -29.91 25.21 -9.90
CA GLN A 756 -30.76 26.17 -10.59
C GLN A 756 -30.17 27.57 -10.48
N GLY A 757 -29.74 28.11 -11.62
CA GLY A 757 -29.35 29.51 -11.77
C GLY A 757 -30.40 30.33 -12.51
N THR A 758 -30.05 31.58 -12.82
CA THR A 758 -30.93 32.54 -13.53
C THR A 758 -31.33 32.09 -14.93
N ASP A 759 -30.46 31.32 -15.57
CA ASP A 759 -30.46 31.02 -17.00
C ASP A 759 -29.98 29.58 -17.26
N PHE A 760 -29.96 28.74 -16.21
CA PHE A 760 -29.67 27.32 -16.31
C PHE A 760 -30.34 26.48 -15.23
N ALA A 761 -30.58 25.22 -15.55
CA ALA A 761 -31.00 24.22 -14.59
C ALA A 761 -30.34 22.88 -14.96
N LYS A 762 -29.72 22.23 -13.99
CA LYS A 762 -29.12 20.90 -14.14
C LYS A 762 -29.66 19.97 -13.07
N THR A 763 -30.02 18.77 -13.48
CA THR A 763 -30.41 17.68 -12.59
C THR A 763 -29.41 16.55 -12.76
N ILE A 764 -28.78 16.13 -11.67
CA ILE A 764 -27.74 15.11 -11.67
C ILE A 764 -28.09 14.04 -10.64
N LYS A 765 -27.85 12.77 -11.00
CA LYS A 765 -27.98 11.64 -10.09
C LYS A 765 -26.76 11.57 -9.18
N LEU A 766 -26.97 11.58 -7.87
CA LEU A 766 -25.92 11.39 -6.86
C LEU A 766 -26.10 10.00 -6.24
N ILE A 767 -25.03 9.22 -6.14
CA ILE A 767 -25.03 7.89 -5.53
C ILE A 767 -24.19 7.98 -4.26
N VAL A 768 -24.82 7.81 -3.10
CA VAL A 768 -24.12 7.75 -1.82
C VAL A 768 -23.97 6.29 -1.42
N ILE A 769 -22.75 5.90 -1.04
CA ILE A 769 -22.37 4.60 -0.53
C ILE A 769 -21.54 4.86 0.73
N ASN A 770 -22.16 4.71 1.89
CA ASN A 770 -21.43 4.59 3.14
C ASN A 770 -21.03 3.13 3.32
N GLU A 771 -19.78 2.91 3.66
CA GLU A 771 -19.26 1.62 4.11
C GLU A 771 -19.69 1.34 5.56
#